data_AF-A0A5Q4GM46-F1
#
_entry.id   AF-A0A5Q4GM46-F1
#
_cell.length_a   1.000
_cell.length_b   1.000
_cell.length_c   1.000
_cell.angle_alpha   90.00
_cell.angle_beta   90.00
_cell.angle_gamma   90.00
#
_symmetry.space_group_name_H-M   'P 1'
#
loop_
_entity.id
_entity.type
_entity.pdbx_description
1 polymer ?
#
loop_
_entity_poly.entity_id
_entity_poly.type
_entity_poly.pdbx_seq_one_letter_code
_entity_poly.pdbx_strand_id
1 'polypeptide(L)'
;MRKLLMTALLISIAIPSAYAAWQVEGPVLDRGVGLSIAATDAWHISFDSDLLADDVDALPIALPGRTVQWAERERLLFRSPDDQTWVGRVAADGTRVVLTMRRGWLAGKIFGPGQSWEIRPSAEYGTVLIALDDARFPECSGAEVPDRDFRRSETRPVASAPDTSSREAPLDFGSDTVRIDTLIAYTPASTVHLGGHDQAQAFLQLGVDLTNLSFINSEVDVAFRTVHFAEVNAQESDNCTGASGDLVAARNSTTLQNLRSQHQADLVALITMGGYCGCAYVQRNPGPGFYNFGYQATSVGCAVGNLTLAHEYGHNLGMEHNPENGANPSGASYPYAFGHYVSGEFRTVMSYANPCTDGCPRQPHFSNPDVDFSGMATGIPDQRNNAEVARLISPIVRDFEQPDDEPMPEPAVSPGQIQIETEPGQSGTVQFTLFNQGSGSFSYLIQDTVAGSSDLRDVHSPHLDETFLFPEMTIPGRSDSGDLRWQSYLRVGGFQTRGDVVGISFEGTVDLDAGVLASDLYMVVARPDGEQYWYGTSRPWSFDGASADGHYATAFVDSMASEPAEDEGLWRIWLSGGHNETEAVMNWSNVAVTLHKTPLPPGCDTPSSVGWISSISPGSGNLSTSGSQNITIGFDSTGLSDDSIYQATLCLTIDDPRVAMIEIPVILHTGETNPVFRDRFEQD
;
A
#
# COMPACT_ATOMS: atom_id res chain seq x y z
N MET A 1 59.47 1.83 17.20
CA MET A 1 58.29 1.83 16.30
C MET A 1 57.07 1.53 17.15
N ARG A 2 56.27 2.56 17.43
CA ARG A 2 55.08 2.48 18.29
C ARG A 2 53.96 1.76 17.53
N LYS A 3 53.43 0.67 18.10
CA LYS A 3 52.15 0.08 17.69
C LYS A 3 51.04 0.97 18.26
N LEU A 4 50.24 1.58 17.39
CA LEU A 4 48.99 2.22 17.78
C LEU A 4 47.99 1.09 18.09
N LEU A 5 47.60 0.99 19.35
CA LEU A 5 46.48 0.16 19.79
C LEU A 5 45.23 1.03 19.66
N MET A 6 44.46 0.84 18.59
CA MET A 6 43.17 1.49 18.42
C MET A 6 42.19 0.77 19.36
N THR A 7 41.95 1.37 20.52
CA THR A 7 40.98 0.85 21.50
C THR A 7 39.63 1.43 21.09
N ALA A 8 38.76 0.61 20.53
CA ALA A 8 37.37 0.99 20.28
C ALA A 8 36.68 1.15 21.64
N LEU A 9 36.48 2.39 22.05
CA LEU A 9 35.71 2.73 23.23
C LEU A 9 34.23 2.64 22.85
N LEU A 10 33.58 1.53 23.20
CA LEU A 10 32.12 1.42 23.17
C LEU A 10 31.56 2.36 24.24
N ILE A 11 31.29 3.61 23.85
CA ILE A 11 30.47 4.52 24.64
C ILE A 11 29.03 4.09 24.40
N SER A 12 28.40 3.46 25.40
CA SER A 12 26.95 3.34 25.44
C SER A 12 26.37 4.73 25.69
N ILE A 13 26.18 5.49 24.62
CA ILE A 13 25.38 6.70 24.65
C ILE A 13 23.93 6.22 24.71
N ALA A 14 23.22 6.52 25.79
CA ALA A 14 21.78 6.39 25.82
C ALA A 14 21.21 7.39 24.82
N ILE A 15 20.89 6.92 23.62
CA ILE A 15 20.30 7.73 22.57
C ILE A 15 18.82 7.93 22.93
N PRO A 16 18.31 9.18 22.95
CA PRO A 16 16.89 9.44 23.09
C PRO A 16 16.10 8.70 22.01
N SER A 17 14.89 8.22 22.34
CA SER A 17 13.95 7.62 21.37
C SER A 17 13.63 8.51 20.17
N ALA A 18 13.94 9.81 20.26
CA ALA A 18 13.79 10.79 19.19
C ALA A 18 14.67 10.57 17.95
N TYR A 19 15.62 9.64 17.98
CA TYR A 19 16.49 9.34 16.84
C TYR A 19 16.24 7.96 16.21
N ALA A 20 15.24 7.20 16.67
CA ALA A 20 14.93 5.88 16.13
C ALA A 20 14.33 5.97 14.72
N ALA A 21 14.48 4.91 13.90
CA ALA A 21 13.85 4.80 12.58
C ALA A 21 12.31 4.90 12.65
N TRP A 22 11.76 4.56 13.81
CA TRP A 22 10.38 4.82 14.20
C TRP A 22 10.31 5.05 15.71
N GLN A 23 9.30 5.79 16.16
CA GLN A 23 8.98 5.96 17.57
C GLN A 23 7.87 5.01 17.98
N VAL A 24 8.04 4.32 19.11
CA VAL A 24 7.00 3.47 19.70
C VAL A 24 6.14 4.33 20.62
N GLU A 25 4.86 4.50 20.28
CA GLU A 25 3.96 5.43 20.96
C GLU A 25 3.20 4.78 22.12
N GLY A 26 2.83 3.51 21.96
CA GLY A 26 2.10 2.76 22.98
C GLY A 26 1.62 1.40 22.46
N PRO A 27 1.21 0.49 23.37
CA PRO A 27 0.68 -0.81 22.99
C PRO A 27 -0.71 -0.68 22.34
N VAL A 28 -1.00 -1.53 21.36
CA VAL A 28 -2.36 -1.75 20.85
C VAL A 28 -3.12 -2.57 21.90
N LEU A 29 -4.24 -2.03 22.40
CA LEU A 29 -4.94 -2.59 23.56
C LEU A 29 -5.52 -3.99 23.32
N ASP A 30 -5.79 -4.37 22.06
CA ASP A 30 -6.34 -5.67 21.69
C ASP A 30 -5.28 -6.75 21.38
N ARG A 31 -4.05 -6.64 21.93
CA ARG A 31 -2.95 -7.63 21.80
C ARG A 31 -2.73 -8.23 20.39
N GLY A 32 -3.05 -7.47 19.35
CA GLY A 32 -2.92 -7.87 17.95
C GLY A 32 -3.97 -8.84 17.41
N VAL A 33 -5.13 -8.97 18.06
CA VAL A 33 -6.32 -9.60 17.46
C VAL A 33 -6.67 -8.86 16.17
N GLY A 34 -6.92 -9.61 15.09
CA GLY A 34 -7.18 -9.02 13.78
C GLY A 34 -5.96 -8.40 13.10
N LEU A 35 -4.74 -8.51 13.67
CA LEU A 35 -3.53 -8.12 12.96
C LEU A 35 -2.92 -9.31 12.22
N SER A 36 -2.10 -10.11 12.90
CA SER A 36 -1.52 -11.33 12.35
C SER A 36 -1.97 -12.51 13.18
N ILE A 37 -2.18 -13.66 12.55
CA ILE A 37 -2.48 -14.91 13.28
C ILE A 37 -1.33 -15.34 14.21
N ALA A 38 -0.12 -14.84 13.96
CA ALA A 38 1.04 -15.05 14.82
C ALA A 38 1.32 -13.90 15.79
N ALA A 39 0.49 -12.85 15.80
CA ALA A 39 0.69 -11.72 16.70
C ALA A 39 0.64 -12.19 18.17
N THR A 40 1.65 -11.81 18.95
CA THR A 40 1.64 -11.96 20.41
C THR A 40 1.35 -10.66 21.13
N ASP A 41 1.82 -9.55 20.54
CA ASP A 41 1.64 -8.17 20.99
C ASP A 41 1.82 -7.23 19.80
N ALA A 42 1.30 -6.00 19.91
CA ALA A 42 1.46 -4.97 18.89
C ALA A 42 1.56 -3.56 19.52
N TRP A 43 2.18 -2.63 18.81
CA TRP A 43 2.39 -1.24 19.23
C TRP A 43 2.14 -0.28 18.08
N HIS A 44 1.54 0.87 18.40
CA HIS A 44 1.49 2.02 17.48
C HIS A 44 2.90 2.57 17.29
N ILE A 45 3.24 2.89 16.04
CA ILE A 45 4.49 3.54 15.70
C ILE A 45 4.26 4.77 14.82
N SER A 46 5.12 5.76 14.98
CA SER A 46 5.28 6.86 14.02
C SER A 46 6.66 6.80 13.38
N PHE A 47 6.75 7.20 12.12
CA PHE A 47 7.95 7.18 11.30
C PHE A 47 7.88 8.33 10.30
N ASP A 48 9.04 8.71 9.75
CA ASP A 48 9.08 9.72 8.71
C ASP A 48 8.72 9.13 7.34
N SER A 49 7.91 9.83 6.55
CA SER A 49 7.49 9.36 5.23
C SER A 49 8.65 9.36 4.22
N ASP A 50 9.74 10.05 4.54
CA ASP A 50 10.99 10.10 3.80
C ASP A 50 12.12 9.28 4.44
N LEU A 51 11.80 8.35 5.37
CA LEU A 51 12.77 7.57 6.17
C LEU A 51 13.95 6.99 5.37
N LEU A 52 13.75 6.66 4.09
CA LEU A 52 14.77 6.07 3.19
C LEU A 52 15.25 7.02 2.07
N ALA A 53 14.83 8.29 2.04
CA ALA A 53 15.09 9.21 0.93
C ALA A 53 16.57 9.60 0.73
N ASP A 54 17.37 9.61 1.81
CA ASP A 54 18.74 10.12 1.81
C ASP A 54 19.84 9.04 1.76
N ASP A 55 19.57 7.89 1.11
CA ASP A 55 20.53 6.79 0.99
C ASP A 55 21.09 6.36 2.37
N VAL A 56 20.22 6.19 3.36
CA VAL A 56 20.59 6.01 4.77
C VAL A 56 21.49 4.78 5.00
N ASP A 57 22.72 4.99 5.47
CA ASP A 57 23.71 3.91 5.71
C ASP A 57 23.45 3.08 6.98
N ALA A 58 22.77 3.64 7.98
CA ALA A 58 22.48 2.93 9.22
C ALA A 58 21.19 3.46 9.87
N LEU A 59 20.38 2.54 10.39
CA LEU A 59 19.12 2.86 11.05
C LEU A 59 19.12 2.35 12.51
N PRO A 60 18.72 3.19 13.47
CA PRO A 60 18.51 2.80 14.85
C PRO A 60 17.14 2.11 15.01
N ILE A 61 17.17 0.86 15.44
CA ILE A 61 16.02 -0.04 15.52
C ILE A 61 15.49 -0.07 16.96
N ALA A 62 14.28 0.45 17.14
CA ALA A 62 13.60 0.49 18.44
C ALA A 62 12.57 -0.64 18.55
N LEU A 63 12.89 -1.67 19.34
CA LEU A 63 11.96 -2.76 19.65
C LEU A 63 11.50 -2.68 21.11
N PRO A 64 10.18 -2.80 21.40
CA PRO A 64 9.64 -2.77 22.75
C PRO A 64 10.36 -3.73 23.70
N GLY A 65 10.76 -3.22 24.87
CA GLY A 65 11.46 -4.01 25.90
C GLY A 65 12.91 -4.37 25.56
N ARG A 66 13.45 -3.89 24.43
CA ARG A 66 14.84 -4.10 24.03
C ARG A 66 15.61 -2.78 23.99
N THR A 67 16.93 -2.85 24.16
CA THR A 67 17.81 -1.70 23.92
C THR A 67 17.82 -1.38 22.42
N VAL A 68 17.79 -0.09 22.07
CA VAL A 68 17.95 0.35 20.67
C VAL A 68 19.30 -0.15 20.13
N GLN A 69 19.27 -0.78 18.96
CA GLN A 69 20.43 -1.32 18.25
C GLN A 69 20.56 -0.61 16.91
N TRP A 70 21.79 -0.46 16.40
CA TRP A 70 22.01 0.07 15.05
C TRP A 70 22.08 -1.08 14.05
N ALA A 71 21.23 -1.02 13.04
CA ALA A 71 21.35 -1.86 11.87
C ALA A 71 22.13 -1.10 10.79
N GLU A 72 23.20 -1.68 10.30
CA GLU A 72 23.99 -1.16 9.18
C GLU A 72 23.39 -1.68 7.86
N ARG A 73 23.29 -0.82 6.86
CA ARG A 73 22.75 -1.18 5.55
C ARG A 73 23.64 -2.21 4.87
N GLU A 74 23.07 -3.34 4.53
CA GLU A 74 23.70 -4.34 3.66
C GLU A 74 23.31 -4.12 2.19
N ARG A 75 22.10 -3.60 1.95
CA ARG A 75 21.55 -3.42 0.60
C ARG A 75 20.47 -2.37 0.56
N LEU A 76 20.39 -1.69 -0.58
CA LEU A 76 19.26 -0.86 -0.98
C LEU A 76 18.71 -1.42 -2.31
N LEU A 77 17.42 -1.79 -2.32
CA LEU A 77 16.69 -2.09 -3.55
C LEU A 77 15.93 -0.80 -3.91
N PHE A 78 16.51 -0.01 -4.79
CA PHE A 78 15.90 1.22 -5.24
C PHE A 78 15.03 0.94 -6.47
N ARG A 79 13.71 1.12 -6.35
CA ARG A 79 12.81 1.18 -7.51
C ARG A 79 12.61 2.64 -7.85
N SER A 80 11.92 3.43 -7.03
CA SER A 80 11.78 4.88 -7.17
C SER A 80 12.09 5.58 -5.84
N PRO A 81 12.24 6.91 -5.77
CA PRO A 81 12.50 7.57 -4.50
C PRO A 81 11.38 7.40 -3.46
N ASP A 82 10.15 7.20 -3.93
CA ASP A 82 9.02 6.81 -3.10
C ASP A 82 8.77 5.30 -3.07
N ASP A 83 9.63 4.44 -3.64
CA ASP A 83 9.55 2.98 -3.59
C ASP A 83 10.96 2.36 -3.43
N GLN A 84 11.33 2.10 -2.19
CA GLN A 84 12.67 1.63 -1.84
C GLN A 84 12.59 0.54 -0.77
N THR A 85 13.48 -0.45 -0.88
CA THR A 85 13.70 -1.44 0.18
C THR A 85 15.08 -1.29 0.77
N TRP A 86 15.12 -1.03 2.06
CA TRP A 86 16.35 -1.03 2.84
C TRP A 86 16.51 -2.36 3.57
N VAL A 87 17.65 -3.02 3.34
CA VAL A 87 18.03 -4.24 4.06
C VAL A 87 19.24 -3.94 4.90
N GLY A 88 19.15 -4.18 6.20
CA GLY A 88 20.27 -4.00 7.11
C GLY A 88 20.42 -5.11 8.13
N ARG A 89 21.57 -5.09 8.80
CA ARG A 89 21.94 -6.04 9.84
C ARG A 89 22.49 -5.34 11.07
N VAL A 90 22.06 -5.79 12.23
CA VAL A 90 22.68 -5.47 13.51
C VAL A 90 23.89 -6.36 13.72
N ALA A 91 25.09 -5.78 13.74
CA ALA A 91 26.34 -6.54 13.87
C ALA A 91 26.45 -7.32 15.19
N ALA A 92 25.82 -6.84 16.26
CA ALA A 92 25.97 -7.40 17.60
C ALA A 92 25.28 -8.78 17.76
N ASP A 93 24.12 -8.97 17.14
CA ASP A 93 23.29 -10.17 17.32
C ASP A 93 22.82 -10.81 16.02
N GLY A 94 23.20 -10.24 14.88
CA GLY A 94 22.84 -10.73 13.55
C GLY A 94 21.39 -10.43 13.14
N THR A 95 20.64 -9.64 13.91
CA THR A 95 19.27 -9.23 13.57
C THR A 95 19.26 -8.64 12.18
N ARG A 96 18.43 -9.19 11.28
CA ARG A 96 18.21 -8.61 9.95
C ARG A 96 16.92 -7.81 9.92
N VAL A 97 16.95 -6.67 9.24
CA VAL A 97 15.84 -5.74 9.11
C VAL A 97 15.62 -5.50 7.63
N VAL A 98 14.38 -5.66 7.18
CA VAL A 98 13.94 -5.36 5.82
C VAL A 98 12.81 -4.36 5.94
N LEU A 99 12.99 -3.16 5.37
CA LEU A 99 12.00 -2.09 5.39
C LEU A 99 11.70 -1.70 3.95
N THR A 100 10.44 -1.72 3.58
CA THR A 100 9.96 -1.19 2.29
C THR A 100 9.20 0.09 2.58
N MET A 101 9.66 1.20 2.02
CA MET A 101 8.91 2.44 1.92
C MET A 101 8.29 2.51 0.54
N ARG A 102 6.97 2.66 0.48
CA ARG A 102 6.25 2.86 -0.77
C ARG A 102 5.17 3.93 -0.64
N ARG A 103 5.25 5.02 -1.43
CA ARG A 103 4.29 6.14 -1.44
C ARG A 103 3.99 6.68 -0.03
N GLY A 104 5.04 6.86 0.77
CA GLY A 104 4.95 7.34 2.15
C GLY A 104 4.51 6.29 3.19
N TRP A 105 4.25 5.04 2.79
CA TRP A 105 3.88 3.96 3.70
C TRP A 105 5.04 3.01 3.98
N LEU A 106 5.21 2.68 5.27
CA LEU A 106 6.21 1.74 5.75
C LEU A 106 5.61 0.35 5.97
N ALA A 107 6.26 -0.66 5.40
CA ALA A 107 6.12 -2.05 5.80
C ALA A 107 7.50 -2.63 6.13
N GLY A 108 7.59 -3.60 7.04
CA GLY A 108 8.87 -4.21 7.36
C GLY A 108 8.80 -5.60 7.99
N LYS A 109 9.90 -6.32 7.90
CA LYS A 109 10.12 -7.61 8.58
C LYS A 109 11.47 -7.57 9.29
N ILE A 110 11.48 -7.99 10.55
CA ILE A 110 12.69 -8.02 11.38
C ILE A 110 12.89 -9.45 11.88
N PHE A 111 14.02 -10.04 11.51
CA PHE A 111 14.45 -11.37 11.92
C PHE A 111 15.43 -11.22 13.10
N GLY A 112 14.88 -11.20 14.32
CA GLY A 112 15.66 -11.08 15.54
C GLY A 112 15.90 -12.45 16.23
N PRO A 113 16.92 -12.56 17.09
CA PRO A 113 17.12 -13.75 17.91
C PRO A 113 15.89 -14.03 18.79
N GLY A 114 15.33 -15.23 18.62
CA GLY A 114 14.21 -15.75 19.41
C GLY A 114 12.84 -15.09 19.16
N GLN A 115 12.75 -14.03 18.36
CA GLN A 115 11.49 -13.32 18.09
C GLN A 115 11.59 -12.62 16.74
N SER A 116 10.61 -12.88 15.87
CA SER A 116 10.43 -12.10 14.65
C SER A 116 9.43 -10.97 14.86
N TRP A 117 9.57 -9.91 14.07
CA TRP A 117 8.66 -8.76 14.11
C TRP A 117 8.23 -8.39 12.70
N GLU A 118 7.08 -7.75 12.62
CA GLU A 118 6.50 -7.24 11.38
C GLU A 118 6.04 -5.79 11.62
N ILE A 119 6.40 -4.89 10.71
CA ILE A 119 5.82 -3.56 10.63
C ILE A 119 4.78 -3.61 9.53
N ARG A 120 3.54 -3.24 9.86
CA ARG A 120 2.43 -3.41 8.93
C ARG A 120 1.42 -2.27 8.98
N PRO A 121 0.97 -1.77 7.83
CA PRO A 121 -0.23 -0.94 7.75
C PRO A 121 -1.51 -1.66 8.22
N SER A 122 -2.45 -0.91 8.77
CA SER A 122 -3.75 -1.38 9.24
C SER A 122 -4.77 -0.26 9.13
N ALA A 123 -6.00 -0.58 8.71
CA ALA A 123 -7.10 0.40 8.74
C ALA A 123 -7.46 0.87 10.14
N GLU A 124 -7.42 -0.03 11.13
CA GLU A 124 -7.90 0.27 12.48
C GLU A 124 -6.85 1.01 13.31
N TYR A 125 -5.57 0.70 13.10
CA TYR A 125 -4.49 1.12 13.99
C TYR A 125 -3.40 1.97 13.33
N GLY A 126 -3.53 2.28 12.04
CA GLY A 126 -2.45 2.87 11.24
C GLY A 126 -1.30 1.87 11.04
N THR A 127 -0.07 2.36 10.93
CA THR A 127 1.10 1.46 10.85
C THR A 127 1.49 0.99 12.25
N VAL A 128 1.60 -0.33 12.42
CA VAL A 128 1.87 -0.97 13.71
C VAL A 128 3.12 -1.84 13.65
N LEU A 129 3.84 -1.92 14.76
CA LEU A 129 4.91 -2.89 14.99
C LEU A 129 4.35 -4.09 15.75
N ILE A 130 4.52 -5.29 15.22
CA ILE A 130 3.91 -6.53 15.71
C ILE A 130 5.01 -7.51 16.12
N ALA A 131 4.94 -8.04 17.34
CA ALA A 131 5.75 -9.18 17.76
C ALA A 131 5.09 -10.48 17.29
N LEU A 132 5.85 -11.36 16.63
CA LEU A 132 5.33 -12.58 16.02
C LEU A 132 5.91 -13.85 16.64
N ASP A 133 5.02 -14.73 17.08
CA ASP A 133 5.35 -16.12 17.44
C ASP A 133 5.25 -16.99 16.18
N ASP A 134 6.39 -17.23 15.53
CA ASP A 134 6.47 -17.95 14.26
C ASP A 134 5.84 -19.36 14.32
N ALA A 135 5.73 -19.97 15.52
CA ALA A 135 5.12 -21.28 15.70
C ALA A 135 3.59 -21.26 15.59
N ARG A 136 2.95 -20.09 15.64
CA ARG A 136 1.49 -19.92 15.47
C ARG A 136 1.06 -19.88 14.01
N PHE A 137 1.98 -19.61 13.08
CA PHE A 137 1.64 -19.66 11.68
C PHE A 137 1.29 -21.10 11.28
N PRO A 138 0.12 -21.34 10.65
CA PRO A 138 -0.16 -22.60 10.02
C PRO A 138 0.74 -22.77 8.80
N GLU A 139 0.85 -24.02 8.36
CA GLU A 139 1.51 -24.32 7.10
C GLU A 139 0.62 -23.93 5.91
N CYS A 140 1.17 -23.97 4.69
CA CYS A 140 0.36 -23.72 3.50
C CYS A 140 -0.73 -24.79 3.35
N SER A 141 -1.84 -24.41 2.72
CA SER A 141 -2.98 -25.30 2.47
C SER A 141 -2.68 -26.35 1.39
N GLY A 142 -1.60 -26.17 0.63
CA GLY A 142 -1.04 -27.21 -0.22
C GLY A 142 -0.54 -26.70 -1.57
N ALA A 143 0.13 -27.61 -2.27
CA ALA A 143 0.62 -27.41 -3.62
C ALA A 143 -0.18 -28.30 -4.60
N GLU A 144 -0.97 -27.68 -5.47
CA GLU A 144 -1.80 -28.39 -6.44
C GLU A 144 -1.01 -28.78 -7.69
N VAL A 145 -1.17 -30.03 -8.12
CA VAL A 145 -0.65 -30.46 -9.42
C VAL A 145 -1.63 -29.99 -10.49
N PRO A 146 -1.16 -29.40 -11.61
CA PRO A 146 -1.99 -29.15 -12.78
C PRO A 146 -2.89 -30.35 -13.13
N ASP A 147 -4.16 -30.06 -13.43
CA ASP A 147 -5.12 -31.09 -13.83
C ASP A 147 -4.71 -31.77 -15.17
N ARG A 148 -5.30 -32.94 -15.48
CA ARG A 148 -4.88 -33.77 -16.63
C ARG A 148 -5.11 -33.12 -18.00
N ASP A 149 -5.80 -31.98 -18.08
CA ASP A 149 -5.98 -31.22 -19.33
C ASP A 149 -4.68 -30.50 -19.78
N PHE A 150 -3.62 -30.57 -18.96
CA PHE A 150 -2.24 -30.17 -19.24
C PHE A 150 -1.64 -30.70 -20.57
N ARG A 151 -2.17 -31.78 -21.16
CA ARG A 151 -1.58 -32.40 -22.38
C ARG A 151 -1.94 -31.75 -23.72
N ARG A 152 -2.48 -30.52 -23.75
CA ARG A 152 -3.00 -29.93 -25.02
C ARG A 152 -2.49 -28.55 -25.43
N SER A 153 -1.56 -27.93 -24.71
CA SER A 153 -0.98 -26.65 -25.13
C SER A 153 0.51 -26.79 -25.42
N GLU A 154 0.84 -27.32 -26.61
CA GLU A 154 2.22 -27.51 -27.09
C GLU A 154 2.68 -26.39 -28.05
N THR A 155 2.17 -25.16 -27.93
CA THR A 155 2.63 -24.08 -28.82
C THR A 155 2.91 -22.78 -28.09
N ARG A 156 4.21 -22.47 -27.94
CA ARG A 156 4.75 -21.11 -28.11
C ARG A 156 6.14 -21.16 -28.76
N PRO A 157 6.54 -20.13 -29.55
CA PRO A 157 7.72 -20.15 -30.41
C PRO A 157 9.04 -19.89 -29.67
N VAL A 158 10.13 -20.32 -30.29
CA VAL A 158 11.51 -20.29 -29.80
C VAL A 158 12.16 -18.90 -29.95
N ALA A 159 12.85 -18.42 -28.92
CA ALA A 159 13.69 -17.21 -28.93
C ALA A 159 15.18 -17.51 -29.18
N SER A 160 15.94 -16.50 -29.62
CA SER A 160 17.36 -16.57 -30.01
C SER A 160 18.26 -15.60 -29.23
N ALA A 161 19.54 -15.95 -29.08
CA ALA A 161 20.54 -15.45 -28.11
C ALA A 161 21.12 -14.01 -28.33
N PRO A 162 21.84 -13.44 -27.32
CA PRO A 162 22.05 -11.99 -27.13
C PRO A 162 23.48 -11.46 -27.45
N ASP A 163 23.69 -10.13 -27.33
CA ASP A 163 25.01 -9.48 -27.21
C ASP A 163 24.98 -8.30 -26.21
N THR A 164 26.14 -7.97 -25.64
CA THR A 164 26.42 -7.32 -24.34
C THR A 164 26.88 -5.85 -24.43
N SER A 165 26.63 -5.03 -23.39
CA SER A 165 27.52 -3.93 -22.93
C SER A 165 26.94 -3.12 -21.73
N SER A 166 27.78 -2.89 -20.72
CA SER A 166 27.57 -2.34 -19.36
C SER A 166 27.62 -0.81 -19.18
N ARG A 167 26.79 -0.24 -18.26
CA ARG A 167 27.19 0.53 -17.04
C ARG A 167 25.96 1.04 -16.24
N GLU A 168 26.05 0.95 -14.92
CA GLU A 168 25.00 0.96 -13.88
C GLU A 168 23.95 2.09 -13.87
N ALA A 169 22.71 1.66 -13.59
CA ALA A 169 21.48 2.40 -13.28
C ALA A 169 20.60 1.50 -12.34
N PRO A 170 19.37 1.90 -11.93
CA PRO A 170 18.67 1.33 -10.76
C PRO A 170 18.38 -0.18 -10.92
N LEU A 171 18.53 -0.94 -9.82
CA LEU A 171 18.57 -2.42 -9.79
C LEU A 171 19.12 -3.02 -11.09
N ASP A 172 20.44 -2.87 -11.30
CA ASP A 172 21.19 -3.61 -12.32
C ASP A 172 21.27 -5.09 -11.88
N PHE A 173 20.16 -5.80 -12.09
CA PHE A 173 20.17 -7.22 -12.32
C PHE A 173 21.04 -7.41 -13.56
N GLY A 174 22.23 -8.02 -13.40
CA GLY A 174 23.17 -8.16 -14.50
C GLY A 174 22.49 -8.76 -15.73
N SER A 175 23.05 -8.60 -16.92
CA SER A 175 22.44 -9.09 -18.17
C SER A 175 22.06 -10.59 -18.17
N ASP A 176 22.57 -11.34 -17.21
CA ASP A 176 22.35 -12.77 -17.01
C ASP A 176 21.30 -13.10 -15.93
N THR A 177 20.85 -12.11 -15.13
CA THR A 177 19.82 -12.30 -14.09
C THR A 177 18.48 -12.62 -14.74
N VAL A 178 17.80 -13.65 -14.21
CA VAL A 178 16.48 -14.03 -14.70
C VAL A 178 15.42 -13.20 -13.99
N ARG A 179 14.80 -12.27 -14.73
CA ARG A 179 13.64 -11.52 -14.26
C ARG A 179 12.37 -12.37 -14.37
N ILE A 180 11.49 -12.28 -13.38
CA ILE A 180 10.14 -12.86 -13.40
C ILE A 180 9.15 -11.74 -13.07
N ASP A 181 8.26 -11.47 -14.01
CA ASP A 181 7.26 -10.43 -13.86
C ASP A 181 6.02 -10.95 -13.14
N THR A 182 5.50 -10.15 -12.21
CA THR A 182 4.38 -10.56 -11.36
C THR A 182 3.25 -9.55 -11.38
N LEU A 183 2.03 -10.06 -11.52
CA LEU A 183 0.79 -9.35 -11.22
C LEU A 183 0.37 -9.73 -9.80
N ILE A 184 0.24 -8.74 -8.92
CA ILE A 184 -0.28 -8.95 -7.57
C ILE A 184 -1.67 -8.36 -7.49
N ALA A 185 -2.66 -9.25 -7.46
CA ALA A 185 -4.04 -8.91 -7.25
C ALA A 185 -4.41 -9.04 -5.77
N TYR A 186 -5.31 -8.21 -5.27
CA TYR A 186 -5.79 -8.26 -3.90
C TYR A 186 -7.30 -7.97 -3.84
N THR A 187 -7.98 -8.52 -2.85
CA THR A 187 -9.43 -8.35 -2.67
C THR A 187 -9.77 -7.03 -1.98
N PRO A 188 -10.99 -6.50 -2.14
CA PRO A 188 -11.46 -5.35 -1.36
C PRO A 188 -11.34 -5.54 0.16
N ALA A 189 -11.56 -6.78 0.64
CA ALA A 189 -11.38 -7.09 2.06
C ALA A 189 -9.91 -6.93 2.50
N SER A 190 -8.95 -7.29 1.64
CA SER A 190 -7.52 -7.06 1.89
C SER A 190 -7.19 -5.57 1.92
N THR A 191 -7.74 -4.78 1.00
CA THR A 191 -7.57 -3.31 0.97
C THR A 191 -8.09 -2.67 2.24
N VAL A 192 -9.33 -3.01 2.63
CA VAL A 192 -9.97 -2.53 3.87
C VAL A 192 -9.15 -2.97 5.08
N HIS A 193 -8.61 -4.18 5.10
CA HIS A 193 -7.81 -4.65 6.23
C HIS A 193 -6.50 -3.87 6.40
N LEU A 194 -5.82 -3.58 5.28
CA LEU A 194 -4.51 -2.93 5.27
C LEU A 194 -4.59 -1.40 5.35
N GLY A 195 -5.77 -0.80 5.22
CA GLY A 195 -5.98 0.65 5.39
C GLY A 195 -6.10 1.44 4.09
N GLY A 196 -6.08 0.79 2.93
CA GLY A 196 -6.17 1.43 1.63
C GLY A 196 -5.23 0.83 0.59
N HIS A 197 -5.30 1.34 -0.64
CA HIS A 197 -4.53 0.81 -1.77
C HIS A 197 -3.02 1.00 -1.60
N ASP A 198 -2.56 2.19 -1.21
CA ASP A 198 -1.12 2.45 -1.08
C ASP A 198 -0.49 1.65 0.07
N GLN A 199 -1.23 1.52 1.18
CA GLN A 199 -0.88 0.64 2.30
C GLN A 199 -0.77 -0.82 1.88
N ALA A 200 -1.78 -1.32 1.16
CA ALA A 200 -1.79 -2.69 0.67
C ALA A 200 -0.61 -2.94 -0.26
N GLN A 201 -0.36 -2.04 -1.20
CA GLN A 201 0.75 -2.17 -2.15
C GLN A 201 2.11 -2.08 -1.47
N ALA A 202 2.30 -1.22 -0.45
CA ALA A 202 3.54 -1.17 0.33
C ALA A 202 3.82 -2.49 1.06
N PHE A 203 2.79 -3.06 1.69
CA PHE A 203 2.89 -4.37 2.37
C PHE A 203 3.18 -5.52 1.39
N LEU A 204 2.54 -5.51 0.23
CA LEU A 204 2.72 -6.56 -0.77
C LEU A 204 4.04 -6.45 -1.52
N GLN A 205 4.53 -5.22 -1.75
CA GLN A 205 5.86 -4.96 -2.28
C GLN A 205 6.94 -5.53 -1.34
N LEU A 206 6.80 -5.37 -0.02
CA LEU A 206 7.68 -6.03 0.95
C LEU A 206 7.68 -7.56 0.79
N GLY A 207 6.54 -8.18 0.52
CA GLY A 207 6.47 -9.62 0.26
C GLY A 207 7.31 -10.04 -0.95
N VAL A 208 7.30 -9.24 -2.02
CA VAL A 208 8.14 -9.44 -3.22
C VAL A 208 9.61 -9.19 -2.90
N ASP A 209 9.91 -8.17 -2.11
CA ASP A 209 11.27 -7.87 -1.68
C ASP A 209 11.86 -8.98 -0.81
N LEU A 210 11.05 -9.61 0.04
CA LEU A 210 11.44 -10.78 0.82
C LEU A 210 11.61 -12.03 -0.06
N THR A 211 10.85 -12.13 -1.15
CA THR A 211 11.06 -13.17 -2.18
C THR A 211 12.42 -12.98 -2.84
N ASN A 212 12.74 -11.77 -3.30
CA ASN A 212 14.04 -11.41 -3.87
C ASN A 212 15.18 -11.64 -2.88
N LEU A 213 15.03 -11.17 -1.64
CA LEU A 213 16.01 -11.39 -0.58
C LEU A 213 16.26 -12.89 -0.36
N SER A 214 15.23 -13.73 -0.48
CA SER A 214 15.37 -15.18 -0.35
C SER A 214 16.21 -15.79 -1.48
N PHE A 215 16.06 -15.34 -2.74
CA PHE A 215 16.93 -15.76 -3.84
C PHE A 215 18.37 -15.26 -3.67
N ILE A 216 18.53 -13.98 -3.32
CA ILE A 216 19.83 -13.36 -3.03
C ILE A 216 20.58 -14.14 -1.96
N ASN A 217 19.93 -14.39 -0.82
CA ASN A 217 20.49 -15.13 0.30
C ASN A 217 20.78 -16.60 -0.04
N SER A 218 20.30 -17.09 -1.17
CA SER A 218 20.52 -18.47 -1.65
C SER A 218 21.50 -18.53 -2.83
N GLU A 219 22.14 -17.41 -3.18
CA GLU A 219 23.04 -17.28 -4.33
C GLU A 219 22.39 -17.70 -5.66
N VAL A 220 21.13 -17.30 -5.85
CA VAL A 220 20.39 -17.50 -7.10
C VAL A 220 20.15 -16.14 -7.73
N ASP A 221 20.55 -16.01 -8.99
CA ASP A 221 20.43 -14.78 -9.77
C ASP A 221 19.05 -14.70 -10.46
N VAL A 222 18.01 -14.54 -9.63
CA VAL A 222 16.60 -14.42 -10.04
C VAL A 222 15.99 -13.21 -9.34
N ALA A 223 15.23 -12.43 -10.10
CA ALA A 223 14.60 -11.20 -9.63
C ALA A 223 13.11 -11.15 -9.97
N PHE A 224 12.28 -11.07 -8.94
CA PHE A 224 10.85 -10.82 -9.06
C PHE A 224 10.60 -9.32 -9.12
N ARG A 225 9.81 -8.90 -10.11
CA ARG A 225 9.40 -7.50 -10.29
C ARG A 225 7.88 -7.45 -10.45
N THR A 226 7.24 -6.58 -9.68
CA THR A 226 5.80 -6.41 -9.79
C THR A 226 5.49 -5.42 -10.89
N VAL A 227 4.90 -5.91 -11.97
CA VAL A 227 4.51 -5.08 -13.12
C VAL A 227 3.17 -4.39 -12.90
N HIS A 228 2.33 -4.95 -12.03
CA HIS A 228 1.04 -4.34 -11.72
C HIS A 228 0.46 -4.82 -10.37
N PHE A 229 -0.20 -3.89 -9.69
CA PHE A 229 -1.02 -4.13 -8.51
C PHE A 229 -2.48 -3.86 -8.87
N ALA A 230 -3.38 -4.83 -8.62
CA ALA A 230 -4.79 -4.70 -8.97
C ALA A 230 -5.71 -5.09 -7.82
N GLU A 231 -6.62 -4.19 -7.42
CA GLU A 231 -7.77 -4.63 -6.65
C GLU A 231 -8.75 -5.36 -7.58
N VAL A 232 -9.14 -6.58 -7.21
CA VAL A 232 -10.11 -7.37 -7.97
C VAL A 232 -11.24 -7.83 -7.07
N ASN A 233 -12.48 -7.65 -7.54
CA ASN A 233 -13.65 -8.13 -6.83
C ASN A 233 -13.77 -9.66 -7.00
N ALA A 234 -12.96 -10.39 -6.22
CA ALA A 234 -13.01 -11.83 -6.11
C ALA A 234 -13.78 -12.22 -4.84
N GLN A 235 -14.67 -13.20 -4.96
CA GLN A 235 -15.34 -13.78 -3.81
C GLN A 235 -14.35 -14.67 -3.07
N GLU A 236 -14.09 -14.34 -1.80
CA GLU A 236 -13.18 -15.09 -0.94
C GLU A 236 -13.80 -16.39 -0.44
N SER A 237 -12.93 -17.37 -0.16
CA SER A 237 -13.25 -18.67 0.39
C SER A 237 -12.36 -18.97 1.60
N ASP A 238 -12.85 -19.74 2.56
CA ASP A 238 -11.99 -20.32 3.60
C ASP A 238 -11.16 -21.51 3.07
N ASN A 239 -11.40 -21.95 1.84
CA ASN A 239 -10.61 -22.99 1.18
C ASN A 239 -9.67 -22.35 0.17
N CYS A 240 -8.38 -22.68 0.24
CA CYS A 240 -7.42 -22.24 -0.77
C CYS A 240 -7.47 -23.13 -2.02
N THR A 241 -7.56 -24.45 -1.81
CA THR A 241 -7.46 -25.50 -2.84
C THR A 241 -8.83 -26.10 -3.19
N GLY A 242 -8.90 -26.84 -4.29
CA GLY A 242 -10.08 -27.56 -4.76
C GLY A 242 -11.00 -26.71 -5.64
N ALA A 243 -12.09 -27.32 -6.11
CA ALA A 243 -12.98 -26.70 -7.11
C ALA A 243 -13.68 -25.41 -6.62
N SER A 244 -13.76 -25.19 -5.31
CA SER A 244 -14.30 -23.99 -4.66
C SER A 244 -13.23 -23.18 -3.93
N GLY A 245 -11.95 -23.42 -4.26
CA GLY A 245 -10.82 -22.76 -3.64
C GLY A 245 -10.41 -21.49 -4.37
N ASP A 246 -9.84 -20.55 -3.63
CA ASP A 246 -9.40 -19.26 -4.18
C ASP A 246 -8.33 -19.40 -5.28
N LEU A 247 -7.48 -20.45 -5.24
CA LEU A 247 -6.50 -20.71 -6.28
C LEU A 247 -7.14 -21.00 -7.64
N VAL A 248 -8.19 -21.82 -7.65
CA VAL A 248 -8.93 -22.15 -8.88
C VAL A 248 -9.75 -20.94 -9.34
N ALA A 249 -10.33 -20.19 -8.40
CA ALA A 249 -11.04 -18.95 -8.70
C ALA A 249 -10.12 -17.90 -9.35
N ALA A 250 -8.91 -17.72 -8.82
CA ALA A 250 -7.89 -16.83 -9.38
C ALA A 250 -7.50 -17.25 -10.81
N ARG A 251 -7.16 -18.53 -11.00
CA ARG A 251 -6.78 -19.08 -12.31
C ARG A 251 -7.89 -18.90 -13.36
N ASN A 252 -9.15 -19.11 -12.98
CA ASN A 252 -10.29 -19.07 -13.89
C ASN A 252 -10.90 -17.67 -14.04
N SER A 253 -10.36 -16.65 -13.37
CA SER A 253 -10.84 -15.28 -13.47
C SER A 253 -10.41 -14.65 -14.80
N THR A 254 -11.39 -14.37 -15.68
CA THR A 254 -11.13 -13.66 -16.94
C THR A 254 -10.50 -12.28 -16.70
N THR A 255 -10.88 -11.58 -15.63
CA THR A 255 -10.28 -10.29 -15.26
C THR A 255 -8.78 -10.44 -15.00
N LEU A 256 -8.39 -11.44 -14.21
CA LEU A 256 -6.97 -11.68 -13.92
C LEU A 256 -6.20 -12.17 -15.14
N GLN A 257 -6.80 -13.00 -15.99
CA GLN A 257 -6.18 -13.42 -17.26
C GLN A 257 -5.94 -12.23 -18.19
N ASN A 258 -6.89 -11.30 -18.28
CA ASN A 258 -6.76 -10.08 -19.07
C ASN A 258 -5.68 -9.16 -18.51
N LEU A 259 -5.67 -8.91 -17.19
CA LEU A 259 -4.63 -8.09 -16.55
C LEU A 259 -3.24 -8.71 -16.70
N ARG A 260 -3.13 -10.03 -16.53
CA ARG A 260 -1.88 -10.77 -16.74
C ARG A 260 -1.35 -10.56 -18.16
N SER A 261 -2.22 -10.72 -19.16
CA SER A 261 -1.86 -10.52 -20.57
C SER A 261 -1.54 -9.05 -20.86
N GLN A 262 -2.31 -8.11 -20.30
CA GLN A 262 -2.13 -6.67 -20.52
C GLN A 262 -0.80 -6.16 -19.98
N HIS A 263 -0.41 -6.63 -18.79
CA HIS A 263 0.81 -6.21 -18.11
C HIS A 263 1.99 -7.17 -18.30
N GLN A 264 1.83 -8.20 -19.15
CA GLN A 264 2.85 -9.21 -19.44
C GLN A 264 3.42 -9.87 -18.18
N ALA A 265 2.56 -10.21 -17.22
CA ALA A 265 2.99 -10.88 -15.99
C ALA A 265 3.20 -12.39 -16.17
N ASP A 266 4.40 -12.87 -15.85
CA ASP A 266 4.75 -14.29 -15.86
C ASP A 266 3.97 -15.08 -14.80
N LEU A 267 3.82 -14.53 -13.59
CA LEU A 267 3.09 -15.17 -12.50
C LEU A 267 2.03 -14.23 -11.91
N VAL A 268 0.96 -14.80 -11.36
CA VAL A 268 -0.12 -14.06 -10.72
C VAL A 268 -0.29 -14.49 -9.27
N ALA A 269 -0.31 -13.54 -8.34
CA ALA A 269 -0.69 -13.77 -6.96
C ALA A 269 -2.04 -13.12 -6.65
N LEU A 270 -2.97 -13.87 -6.05
CA LEU A 270 -4.18 -13.33 -5.46
C LEU A 270 -4.02 -13.25 -3.93
N ILE A 271 -4.17 -12.06 -3.38
CA ILE A 271 -4.11 -11.81 -1.94
C ILE A 271 -5.52 -11.71 -1.38
N THR A 272 -5.80 -12.48 -0.33
CA THR A 272 -7.14 -12.62 0.26
C THR A 272 -7.11 -12.47 1.79
N MET A 273 -8.28 -12.48 2.41
CA MET A 273 -8.46 -12.63 3.86
C MET A 273 -8.90 -14.04 4.27
N GLY A 274 -8.70 -15.05 3.41
CA GLY A 274 -9.16 -16.42 3.65
C GLY A 274 -8.53 -17.07 4.89
N GLY A 275 -9.24 -18.04 5.48
CA GLY A 275 -8.83 -18.82 6.66
C GLY A 275 -7.67 -19.81 6.48
N TYR A 276 -6.72 -19.51 5.58
CA TYR A 276 -5.55 -20.31 5.24
C TYR A 276 -4.30 -19.41 5.16
N CYS A 277 -3.08 -19.98 5.06
CA CYS A 277 -1.89 -19.16 4.75
C CYS A 277 -1.69 -18.94 3.25
N GLY A 278 -1.66 -20.01 2.47
CA GLY A 278 -1.50 -19.91 1.01
C GLY A 278 -1.58 -21.24 0.31
N CYS A 279 -1.66 -21.20 -1.01
CA CYS A 279 -1.54 -22.34 -1.90
C CYS A 279 -1.18 -21.89 -3.32
N ALA A 280 -0.56 -22.78 -4.07
CA ALA A 280 -0.14 -22.54 -5.43
C ALA A 280 -0.21 -23.82 -6.26
N TYR A 281 -0.17 -23.66 -7.58
CA TYR A 281 0.17 -24.80 -8.42
C TYR A 281 1.67 -25.07 -8.39
N VAL A 282 2.05 -26.35 -8.45
CA VAL A 282 3.45 -26.79 -8.48
C VAL A 282 3.88 -27.34 -9.84
N GLN A 283 4.99 -26.81 -10.35
CA GLN A 283 5.56 -27.19 -11.65
C GLN A 283 6.42 -28.47 -11.57
N ARG A 284 5.77 -29.64 -11.44
CA ARG A 284 6.47 -30.95 -11.40
C ARG A 284 6.96 -31.46 -12.75
N ASN A 285 6.42 -30.91 -13.85
CA ASN A 285 6.92 -31.18 -15.20
C ASN A 285 7.31 -29.82 -15.81
N PRO A 286 8.57 -29.37 -15.61
CA PRO A 286 9.00 -28.06 -16.05
C PRO A 286 8.80 -27.86 -17.56
N GLY A 287 8.16 -26.75 -17.93
CA GLY A 287 7.93 -26.42 -19.33
C GLY A 287 6.84 -25.38 -19.54
N PRO A 288 6.72 -24.85 -20.78
CA PRO A 288 5.79 -23.78 -21.11
C PRO A 288 4.32 -24.15 -20.90
N GLY A 289 3.99 -25.44 -20.86
CA GLY A 289 2.64 -25.91 -20.54
C GLY A 289 2.14 -25.51 -19.15
N PHE A 290 3.03 -25.09 -18.24
CA PHE A 290 2.67 -24.59 -16.92
C PHE A 290 2.14 -23.15 -16.92
N TYR A 291 2.22 -22.42 -18.04
CA TYR A 291 1.73 -21.04 -18.18
C TYR A 291 0.34 -20.82 -17.56
N ASN A 292 -0.64 -21.66 -17.90
CA ASN A 292 -2.03 -21.56 -17.41
C ASN A 292 -2.19 -21.85 -15.90
N PHE A 293 -1.13 -22.29 -15.23
CA PHE A 293 -1.09 -22.66 -13.82
C PHE A 293 -0.14 -21.77 -13.02
N GLY A 294 0.46 -20.72 -13.62
CA GLY A 294 1.30 -19.73 -12.93
C GLY A 294 0.51 -18.80 -12.00
N TYR A 295 -0.19 -19.38 -11.04
CA TYR A 295 -1.07 -18.72 -10.08
C TYR A 295 -0.77 -19.21 -8.66
N GLN A 296 -0.98 -18.31 -7.70
CA GLN A 296 -1.06 -18.60 -6.28
C GLN A 296 -2.20 -17.80 -5.61
N ALA A 297 -2.63 -18.25 -4.44
CA ALA A 297 -3.48 -17.50 -3.52
C ALA A 297 -2.84 -17.48 -2.14
N THR A 298 -2.76 -16.31 -1.50
CA THR A 298 -2.08 -16.11 -0.22
C THR A 298 -2.91 -15.17 0.68
N SER A 299 -3.06 -15.52 1.95
CA SER A 299 -3.76 -14.67 2.91
C SER A 299 -2.85 -13.55 3.42
N VAL A 300 -3.41 -12.34 3.57
CA VAL A 300 -2.70 -11.15 4.10
C VAL A 300 -1.97 -11.48 5.40
N GLY A 301 -2.60 -12.22 6.30
CA GLY A 301 -2.07 -12.56 7.62
C GLY A 301 -0.78 -13.41 7.60
N CYS A 302 -0.45 -14.05 6.48
CA CYS A 302 0.75 -14.88 6.31
C CYS A 302 1.72 -14.37 5.23
N ALA A 303 1.27 -13.48 4.33
CA ALA A 303 2.01 -13.10 3.13
C ALA A 303 3.47 -12.70 3.40
N VAL A 304 3.67 -11.78 4.35
CA VAL A 304 4.97 -11.26 4.78
C VAL A 304 5.48 -12.01 6.00
N GLY A 305 4.72 -12.01 7.10
CA GLY A 305 5.16 -12.53 8.40
C GLY A 305 5.65 -13.98 8.37
N ASN A 306 4.99 -14.83 7.59
CA ASN A 306 5.31 -16.25 7.44
C ASN A 306 6.14 -16.56 6.17
N LEU A 307 6.50 -15.53 5.39
CA LEU A 307 7.10 -15.65 4.05
C LEU A 307 6.25 -16.48 3.07
N THR A 308 4.92 -16.48 3.23
CA THR A 308 4.06 -17.33 2.40
C THR A 308 4.03 -16.89 0.95
N LEU A 309 4.08 -15.59 0.65
CA LEU A 309 4.12 -15.13 -0.76
C LEU A 309 5.34 -15.72 -1.51
N ALA A 310 6.51 -15.70 -0.86
CA ALA A 310 7.75 -16.29 -1.39
C ALA A 310 7.67 -17.81 -1.51
N HIS A 311 7.04 -18.48 -0.54
CA HIS A 311 6.82 -19.93 -0.52
C HIS A 311 6.00 -20.39 -1.72
N GLU A 312 4.87 -19.72 -1.95
CA GLU A 312 3.97 -20.06 -3.05
C GLU A 312 4.60 -19.77 -4.43
N TYR A 313 5.41 -18.71 -4.57
CA TYR A 313 6.22 -18.52 -5.78
C TYR A 313 7.24 -19.65 -5.98
N GLY A 314 7.82 -20.17 -4.89
CA GLY A 314 8.66 -21.36 -4.95
C GLY A 314 7.94 -22.56 -5.57
N HIS A 315 6.68 -22.82 -5.22
CA HIS A 315 5.89 -23.87 -5.87
C HIS A 315 5.69 -23.64 -7.37
N ASN A 316 5.40 -22.40 -7.80
CA ASN A 316 5.31 -22.08 -9.23
C ASN A 316 6.63 -22.35 -9.97
N LEU A 317 7.77 -22.21 -9.28
CA LEU A 317 9.11 -22.58 -9.76
C LEU A 317 9.44 -24.06 -9.56
N GLY A 318 8.47 -24.92 -9.25
CA GLY A 318 8.66 -26.37 -9.14
C GLY A 318 9.34 -26.84 -7.86
N MET A 319 9.45 -25.97 -6.86
CA MET A 319 9.97 -26.33 -5.53
C MET A 319 8.90 -27.07 -4.72
N GLU A 320 9.36 -27.98 -3.88
CA GLU A 320 8.53 -28.78 -2.97
C GLU A 320 8.91 -28.45 -1.53
N HIS A 321 8.04 -28.85 -0.60
CA HIS A 321 8.36 -28.82 0.82
C HIS A 321 9.58 -29.67 1.16
N ASN A 322 9.98 -29.73 2.43
CA ASN A 322 10.91 -30.78 2.87
C ASN A 322 10.30 -32.19 2.63
N PRO A 323 11.11 -33.25 2.42
CA PRO A 323 10.62 -34.55 1.94
C PRO A 323 9.56 -35.22 2.83
N GLU A 324 9.54 -34.90 4.13
CA GLU A 324 8.56 -35.40 5.10
C GLU A 324 7.15 -34.81 4.89
N ASN A 325 7.06 -33.68 4.17
CA ASN A 325 5.82 -32.91 3.97
C ASN A 325 5.54 -32.58 2.49
N GLY A 326 6.39 -33.04 1.58
CA GLY A 326 6.29 -32.79 0.14
C GLY A 326 5.94 -34.05 -0.67
N ALA A 327 6.10 -33.93 -1.99
CA ALA A 327 6.00 -35.07 -2.90
C ALA A 327 7.04 -36.16 -2.58
N ASN A 328 6.83 -37.37 -3.10
CA ASN A 328 7.93 -38.32 -3.21
C ASN A 328 9.01 -37.73 -4.16
N PRO A 329 10.31 -37.81 -3.83
CA PRO A 329 11.39 -37.33 -4.69
C PRO A 329 11.31 -37.77 -6.15
N SER A 330 10.83 -38.98 -6.43
CA SER A 330 10.68 -39.46 -7.81
C SER A 330 9.54 -38.80 -8.60
N GLY A 331 8.67 -38.05 -7.93
CA GLY A 331 7.52 -37.36 -8.50
C GLY A 331 7.59 -35.83 -8.40
N ALA A 332 8.67 -35.28 -7.85
CA ALA A 332 8.96 -33.85 -7.87
C ALA A 332 9.53 -33.41 -9.24
N SER A 333 9.68 -32.10 -9.45
CA SER A 333 10.34 -31.53 -10.65
C SER A 333 11.76 -32.08 -10.84
N TYR A 334 12.49 -32.18 -9.73
CA TYR A 334 13.79 -32.82 -9.61
C TYR A 334 13.87 -33.58 -8.27
N PRO A 335 14.65 -34.67 -8.15
CA PRO A 335 14.77 -35.44 -6.91
C PRO A 335 15.28 -34.64 -5.70
N TYR A 336 15.90 -33.48 -5.93
CA TYR A 336 16.46 -32.58 -4.92
C TYR A 336 15.65 -31.29 -4.71
N ALA A 337 14.44 -31.19 -5.26
CA ALA A 337 13.62 -29.97 -5.26
C ALA A 337 13.00 -29.58 -3.90
N PHE A 338 13.60 -29.97 -2.79
CA PHE A 338 12.99 -29.95 -1.47
C PHE A 338 13.59 -28.88 -0.57
N GLY A 339 12.73 -28.25 0.24
CA GLY A 339 13.14 -27.38 1.33
C GLY A 339 13.99 -28.10 2.39
N HIS A 340 14.68 -27.32 3.20
CA HIS A 340 15.55 -27.78 4.28
C HIS A 340 15.20 -27.13 5.63
N TYR A 341 15.60 -27.81 6.70
CA TYR A 341 15.49 -27.34 8.07
C TYR A 341 16.62 -27.93 8.91
N VAL A 342 16.95 -27.23 9.98
CA VAL A 342 17.76 -27.68 11.09
C VAL A 342 16.95 -27.46 12.37
N SER A 343 16.57 -28.55 13.04
CA SER A 343 15.75 -28.51 14.27
C SER A 343 16.45 -27.70 15.36
N GLY A 344 15.72 -26.81 16.02
CA GLY A 344 16.22 -25.86 17.02
C GLY A 344 16.77 -24.57 16.45
N GLU A 345 16.98 -24.48 15.13
CA GLU A 345 17.78 -23.41 14.53
C GLU A 345 17.00 -22.64 13.46
N PHE A 346 16.65 -23.27 12.33
CA PHE A 346 15.95 -22.60 11.24
C PHE A 346 15.29 -23.57 10.26
N ARG A 347 14.37 -23.05 9.45
CA ARG A 347 13.87 -23.71 8.24
C ARG A 347 13.90 -22.75 7.06
N THR A 348 14.22 -23.27 5.87
CA THR A 348 14.17 -22.52 4.61
C THR A 348 12.72 -22.20 4.21
N VAL A 349 12.53 -21.26 3.29
CA VAL A 349 11.22 -20.78 2.81
C VAL A 349 10.27 -21.94 2.50
N MET A 350 10.72 -22.96 1.77
CA MET A 350 9.87 -24.08 1.35
C MET A 350 9.59 -25.11 2.44
N SER A 351 10.29 -25.10 3.58
CA SER A 351 10.14 -26.17 4.58
C SER A 351 9.00 -25.91 5.56
N TYR A 352 8.34 -26.99 5.95
CA TYR A 352 7.42 -27.01 7.08
C TYR A 352 8.20 -27.10 8.41
N ALA A 353 7.52 -26.79 9.51
CA ALA A 353 8.06 -26.80 10.86
C ALA A 353 8.03 -28.23 11.42
N ASN A 354 7.10 -29.07 10.96
CA ASN A 354 7.25 -30.51 11.11
C ASN A 354 8.43 -30.98 10.24
N PRO A 355 9.40 -31.77 10.74
CA PRO A 355 9.46 -32.42 12.05
C PRO A 355 10.42 -31.79 13.08
N CYS A 356 10.66 -30.47 13.03
CA CYS A 356 11.48 -29.78 14.02
C CYS A 356 10.92 -29.97 15.43
N THR A 357 11.64 -30.74 16.25
CA THR A 357 11.22 -31.08 17.62
C THR A 357 11.36 -29.90 18.58
N ASP A 358 12.33 -29.02 18.31
CA ASP A 358 12.70 -27.89 19.18
C ASP A 358 12.32 -26.54 18.55
N GLY A 359 11.43 -26.56 17.55
CA GLY A 359 11.09 -25.41 16.73
C GLY A 359 12.16 -25.09 15.67
N CYS A 360 11.78 -24.37 14.62
CA CYS A 360 12.71 -23.92 13.58
C CYS A 360 12.07 -22.72 12.85
N PRO A 361 12.40 -21.47 13.24
CA PRO A 361 11.82 -20.28 12.62
C PRO A 361 12.17 -20.24 11.13
N ARG A 362 11.23 -19.76 10.31
CA ARG A 362 11.43 -19.69 8.86
C ARG A 362 12.33 -18.50 8.52
N GLN A 363 13.35 -18.76 7.71
CA GLN A 363 14.34 -17.76 7.31
C GLN A 363 14.24 -17.50 5.80
N PRO A 364 14.58 -16.27 5.33
CA PRO A 364 14.51 -15.89 3.93
C PRO A 364 15.70 -16.51 3.16
N HIS A 365 15.69 -17.83 3.05
CA HIS A 365 16.62 -18.66 2.29
C HIS A 365 15.81 -19.78 1.63
N PHE A 366 16.03 -20.01 0.34
CA PHE A 366 15.74 -21.30 -0.29
C PHE A 366 16.90 -22.26 0.00
N SER A 367 16.64 -23.57 -0.02
CA SER A 367 17.70 -24.51 0.33
C SER A 367 18.83 -24.50 -0.70
N ASN A 368 20.06 -24.31 -0.26
CA ASN A 368 21.27 -24.43 -1.07
C ASN A 368 22.38 -25.08 -0.23
N PRO A 369 22.90 -26.28 -0.61
CA PRO A 369 23.94 -26.96 0.17
C PRO A 369 25.27 -26.19 0.24
N ASP A 370 25.51 -25.23 -0.64
CA ASP A 370 26.73 -24.43 -0.69
C ASP A 370 26.63 -23.12 0.11
N VAL A 371 25.46 -22.81 0.67
CA VAL A 371 25.21 -21.59 1.45
C VAL A 371 24.89 -21.93 2.90
N ASP A 372 25.59 -21.26 3.81
CA ASP A 372 25.37 -21.39 5.25
C ASP A 372 24.46 -20.27 5.80
N PHE A 373 23.59 -20.65 6.74
CA PHE A 373 22.90 -19.73 7.64
C PHE A 373 23.28 -20.07 9.09
N SER A 374 23.75 -19.09 9.85
CA SER A 374 24.25 -19.30 11.23
C SER A 374 25.31 -20.41 11.35
N GLY A 375 26.16 -20.56 10.33
CA GLY A 375 27.23 -21.57 10.29
C GLY A 375 26.76 -22.99 9.98
N MET A 376 25.52 -23.16 9.52
CA MET A 376 24.94 -24.44 9.12
C MET A 376 24.42 -24.36 7.68
N ALA A 377 24.73 -25.37 6.87
CA ALA A 377 24.30 -25.42 5.47
C ALA A 377 22.77 -25.35 5.37
N THR A 378 22.28 -24.56 4.43
CA THR A 378 20.85 -24.39 4.17
C THR A 378 20.27 -25.49 3.28
N GLY A 379 21.07 -26.47 2.88
CA GLY A 379 20.64 -27.58 2.02
C GLY A 379 21.47 -28.84 2.20
N ILE A 380 21.11 -29.89 1.46
CA ILE A 380 21.84 -31.17 1.41
C ILE A 380 22.10 -31.50 -0.05
N PRO A 381 23.36 -31.78 -0.45
CA PRO A 381 23.68 -32.18 -1.82
C PRO A 381 22.79 -33.32 -2.30
N ASP A 382 22.31 -33.20 -3.54
CA ASP A 382 21.45 -34.17 -4.23
C ASP A 382 20.12 -34.51 -3.54
N GLN A 383 19.72 -33.76 -2.50
CA GLN A 383 18.48 -34.04 -1.74
C GLN A 383 17.64 -32.80 -1.46
N ARG A 384 18.27 -31.67 -1.12
CA ARG A 384 17.59 -30.44 -0.71
C ARG A 384 18.32 -29.23 -1.30
N ASN A 385 17.99 -28.89 -2.54
CA ASN A 385 18.61 -27.84 -3.33
C ASN A 385 17.60 -27.12 -4.24
N ASN A 386 16.63 -26.43 -3.63
CA ASN A 386 15.75 -25.48 -4.31
C ASN A 386 16.49 -24.42 -5.13
N ALA A 387 17.69 -24.00 -4.73
CA ALA A 387 18.46 -23.01 -5.49
C ALA A 387 18.79 -23.50 -6.90
N GLU A 388 19.18 -24.77 -7.05
CA GLU A 388 19.42 -25.36 -8.37
C GLU A 388 18.13 -25.50 -9.19
N VAL A 389 17.01 -25.82 -8.54
CA VAL A 389 15.70 -25.87 -9.21
C VAL A 389 15.31 -24.50 -9.75
N ALA A 390 15.51 -23.43 -8.99
CA ALA A 390 15.26 -22.07 -9.44
C ALA A 390 16.09 -21.71 -10.69
N ARG A 391 17.39 -22.01 -10.70
CA ARG A 391 18.27 -21.73 -11.86
C ARG A 391 17.78 -22.41 -13.14
N LEU A 392 17.20 -23.61 -13.02
CA LEU A 392 16.71 -24.39 -14.15
C LEU A 392 15.30 -23.95 -14.62
N ILE A 393 14.43 -23.56 -13.69
CA ILE A 393 13.01 -23.33 -13.98
C ILE A 393 12.67 -21.86 -14.18
N SER A 394 13.36 -20.93 -13.52
CA SER A 394 13.09 -19.49 -13.67
C SER A 394 13.15 -19.02 -15.13
N PRO A 395 14.10 -19.45 -15.99
CA PRO A 395 14.09 -19.06 -17.41
C PRO A 395 12.85 -19.53 -18.17
N ILE A 396 12.28 -20.68 -17.80
CA ILE A 396 11.04 -21.20 -18.40
C ILE A 396 9.87 -20.30 -18.02
N VAL A 397 9.82 -19.89 -16.75
CA VAL A 397 8.73 -19.04 -16.22
C VAL A 397 8.81 -17.63 -16.76
N ARG A 398 10.01 -17.03 -16.89
CA ARG A 398 10.20 -15.73 -17.57
C ARG A 398 9.64 -15.71 -19.00
N ASP A 399 9.64 -16.85 -19.68
CA ASP A 399 9.20 -16.94 -21.08
C ASP A 399 7.67 -17.20 -21.20
N PHE A 400 6.91 -17.08 -20.10
CA PHE A 400 5.46 -17.29 -20.04
C PHE A 400 4.69 -16.21 -20.77
N GLU A 401 4.98 -14.94 -20.51
CA GLU A 401 4.56 -13.82 -21.36
C GLU A 401 5.63 -13.51 -22.40
N GLN A 402 5.42 -12.62 -23.38
CA GLN A 402 6.49 -12.39 -24.38
C GLN A 402 7.78 -12.03 -23.66
N PRO A 403 8.88 -12.77 -23.88
CA PRO A 403 10.12 -12.51 -23.18
C PRO A 403 10.53 -11.06 -23.44
N ASP A 404 11.09 -10.43 -22.40
CA ASP A 404 11.71 -9.11 -22.30
C ASP A 404 12.78 -8.78 -23.38
N ASP A 405 12.74 -9.35 -24.58
CA ASP A 405 13.59 -8.96 -25.71
C ASP A 405 13.10 -7.66 -26.38
N GLU A 406 11.88 -7.20 -26.09
CA GLU A 406 11.43 -5.85 -26.41
C GLU A 406 11.82 -4.91 -25.27
N PRO A 407 12.66 -3.89 -25.51
CA PRO A 407 13.02 -2.89 -24.52
C PRO A 407 11.77 -2.31 -23.82
N MET A 408 11.64 -2.50 -22.50
CA MET A 408 10.49 -2.06 -21.71
C MET A 408 10.81 -0.74 -21.00
N PRO A 409 10.11 0.36 -21.31
CA PRO A 409 10.23 1.60 -20.55
C PRO A 409 9.65 1.45 -19.14
N GLU A 410 10.31 2.04 -18.14
CA GLU A 410 9.84 2.03 -16.75
C GLU A 410 9.89 3.47 -16.21
N PRO A 411 8.92 4.32 -16.58
CA PRO A 411 8.88 5.70 -16.12
C PRO A 411 8.64 5.78 -14.60
N ALA A 412 9.36 6.65 -13.92
CA ALA A 412 9.18 6.94 -12.48
C ALA A 412 9.38 8.43 -12.21
N VAL A 413 8.76 8.97 -11.16
CA VAL A 413 8.77 10.41 -10.85
C VAL A 413 9.31 10.67 -9.42
N SER A 414 10.13 11.71 -9.25
CA SER A 414 10.69 12.14 -7.97
C SER A 414 10.58 13.64 -7.75
N PRO A 415 10.03 14.12 -6.63
CA PRO A 415 9.29 13.34 -5.64
C PRO A 415 7.98 12.79 -6.25
N GLY A 416 7.49 11.65 -5.75
CA GLY A 416 6.23 11.03 -6.20
C GLY A 416 4.98 11.86 -5.90
N GLN A 417 5.12 12.85 -5.01
CA GLN A 417 4.16 13.92 -4.73
C GLN A 417 4.94 15.24 -4.63
N ILE A 418 4.38 16.31 -5.17
CA ILE A 418 5.00 17.63 -5.21
C ILE A 418 4.33 18.51 -4.17
N GLN A 419 5.09 19.03 -3.20
CA GLN A 419 4.59 19.97 -2.20
C GLN A 419 5.15 21.37 -2.46
N ILE A 420 4.29 22.38 -2.40
CA ILE A 420 4.60 23.79 -2.59
C ILE A 420 4.10 24.56 -1.37
N GLU A 421 5.01 25.17 -0.62
CA GLU A 421 4.66 26.09 0.47
C GLU A 421 4.89 27.54 0.01
N THR A 422 3.90 28.40 0.17
CA THR A 422 3.98 29.79 -0.29
C THR A 422 3.09 30.71 0.54
N GLU A 423 3.39 32.01 0.55
CA GLU A 423 2.42 33.02 0.99
C GLU A 423 1.41 33.31 -0.14
N PRO A 424 0.21 33.83 0.17
CA PRO A 424 -0.73 34.34 -0.83
C PRO A 424 -0.10 35.43 -1.71
N GLY A 425 -0.38 35.43 -3.02
CA GLY A 425 0.11 36.46 -3.95
C GLY A 425 1.56 36.31 -4.44
N GLN A 426 2.17 35.14 -4.26
CA GLN A 426 3.52 34.83 -4.69
C GLN A 426 3.50 33.97 -5.95
N SER A 427 4.57 34.03 -6.73
CA SER A 427 4.78 33.12 -7.85
C SER A 427 6.18 32.53 -7.77
N GLY A 428 6.33 31.27 -8.18
CA GLY A 428 7.59 30.55 -8.08
C GLY A 428 7.64 29.31 -8.95
N THR A 429 8.67 28.49 -8.74
CA THR A 429 8.85 27.22 -9.45
C THR A 429 9.30 26.13 -8.50
N VAL A 430 8.78 24.91 -8.70
CA VAL A 430 9.24 23.66 -8.07
C VAL A 430 9.68 22.69 -9.17
N GLN A 431 10.54 21.73 -8.84
CA GLN A 431 11.00 20.73 -9.80
C GLN A 431 10.70 19.31 -9.31
N PHE A 432 10.43 18.44 -10.26
CA PHE A 432 10.50 16.99 -10.10
C PHE A 432 11.33 16.40 -11.23
N THR A 433 11.84 15.19 -11.04
CA THR A 433 12.62 14.45 -12.03
C THR A 433 11.82 13.24 -12.49
N LEU A 434 11.66 13.12 -13.80
CA LEU A 434 11.19 11.92 -14.47
C LEU A 434 12.40 11.03 -14.79
N PHE A 435 12.33 9.76 -14.43
CA PHE A 435 13.34 8.75 -14.70
C PHE A 435 12.78 7.74 -15.68
N ASN A 436 13.67 7.15 -16.47
CA ASN A 436 13.41 5.89 -17.16
C ASN A 436 14.27 4.81 -16.50
N GLN A 437 13.63 3.96 -15.72
CA GLN A 437 14.28 2.87 -14.98
C GLN A 437 14.31 1.57 -15.78
N GLY A 438 13.71 1.60 -16.98
CA GLY A 438 13.52 0.44 -17.81
C GLY A 438 14.59 0.31 -18.89
N SER A 439 14.53 -0.83 -19.58
CA SER A 439 15.42 -1.17 -20.68
C SER A 439 15.00 -0.55 -22.01
N GLY A 440 13.80 0.05 -22.11
CA GLY A 440 13.27 0.71 -23.31
C GLY A 440 13.16 2.22 -23.22
N SER A 441 13.48 2.94 -24.30
CA SER A 441 13.28 4.38 -24.38
C SER A 441 11.81 4.73 -24.61
N PHE A 442 11.36 5.88 -24.11
CA PHE A 442 9.99 6.37 -24.33
C PHE A 442 9.94 7.86 -24.61
N SER A 443 8.90 8.29 -25.33
CA SER A 443 8.43 9.67 -25.36
C SER A 443 7.41 9.85 -24.26
N TYR A 444 7.46 10.97 -23.53
CA TYR A 444 6.45 11.30 -22.52
C TYR A 444 5.70 12.57 -22.87
N LEU A 445 4.47 12.64 -22.38
CA LEU A 445 3.59 13.79 -22.45
C LEU A 445 2.88 13.94 -21.10
N ILE A 446 3.02 15.12 -20.49
CA ILE A 446 2.19 15.55 -19.37
C ILE A 446 0.95 16.20 -19.98
N GLN A 447 -0.21 15.54 -19.86
CA GLN A 447 -1.40 15.83 -20.65
C GLN A 447 -1.91 17.27 -20.47
N ASP A 448 -1.93 18.07 -21.55
CA ASP A 448 -2.55 19.41 -21.59
C ASP A 448 -3.84 19.44 -22.46
N THR A 449 -4.49 18.30 -22.72
CA THR A 449 -5.76 18.31 -23.45
C THR A 449 -6.60 17.03 -23.22
N VAL A 450 -7.69 17.16 -22.47
CA VAL A 450 -8.99 16.57 -22.85
C VAL A 450 -10.02 17.68 -22.86
N ALA A 451 -10.72 17.80 -23.99
CA ALA A 451 -11.73 18.82 -24.20
C ALA A 451 -12.91 18.64 -23.23
N GLY A 452 -13.19 19.66 -22.42
CA GLY A 452 -14.48 19.78 -21.75
C GLY A 452 -14.46 20.30 -20.32
N SER A 453 -13.88 21.47 -20.05
CA SER A 453 -14.37 22.37 -19.00
C SER A 453 -13.69 23.73 -19.15
N SER A 454 -14.49 24.78 -19.29
CA SER A 454 -14.05 26.17 -19.42
C SER A 454 -13.91 26.82 -18.05
N ASP A 455 -12.81 27.55 -17.85
CA ASP A 455 -12.62 28.66 -16.89
C ASP A 455 -13.07 28.40 -15.44
N LEU A 456 -12.23 27.81 -14.60
CA LEU A 456 -12.38 27.91 -13.14
C LEU A 456 -11.01 28.09 -12.47
N ARG A 457 -10.77 29.26 -11.87
CA ARG A 457 -9.51 29.67 -11.25
C ARG A 457 -9.32 29.23 -9.79
N ASP A 458 -10.32 28.59 -9.18
CA ASP A 458 -10.35 28.31 -7.73
C ASP A 458 -10.83 26.87 -7.44
N VAL A 459 -10.00 25.84 -7.64
CA VAL A 459 -10.38 24.42 -7.34
C VAL A 459 -9.49 23.86 -6.23
N HIS A 460 -10.11 23.25 -5.21
CA HIS A 460 -9.51 22.56 -4.07
C HIS A 460 -9.78 21.04 -4.18
N SER A 461 -8.94 20.17 -3.60
CA SER A 461 -9.22 18.73 -3.55
C SER A 461 -10.09 18.35 -2.33
N PRO A 462 -10.88 17.27 -2.42
CA PRO A 462 -11.86 16.91 -1.38
C PRO A 462 -11.18 16.42 -0.10
N HIS A 463 -11.59 16.97 1.04
CA HIS A 463 -11.63 16.16 2.26
C HIS A 463 -12.71 15.08 2.06
N LEU A 464 -12.40 13.81 2.34
CA LEU A 464 -13.39 12.70 2.27
C LEU A 464 -14.58 12.94 3.21
N ASP A 465 -14.34 13.71 4.27
CA ASP A 465 -15.32 14.15 5.25
C ASP A 465 -15.30 15.68 5.38
N GLU A 466 -16.35 16.34 4.90
CA GLU A 466 -16.51 17.79 5.10
C GLU A 466 -17.37 18.06 6.31
N THR A 467 -16.73 18.42 7.42
CA THR A 467 -17.38 18.61 8.71
C THR A 467 -17.70 20.09 8.97
N PHE A 468 -18.97 20.38 9.23
CA PHE A 468 -19.48 21.69 9.59
C PHE A 468 -19.74 21.75 11.09
N LEU A 469 -19.03 22.64 11.79
CA LEU A 469 -19.15 22.80 13.22
C LEU A 469 -20.10 23.94 13.59
N PHE A 470 -21.02 23.67 14.51
CA PHE A 470 -21.90 24.63 15.14
C PHE A 470 -21.66 24.58 16.66
N PRO A 471 -20.94 25.57 17.21
CA PRO A 471 -20.59 25.58 18.63
C PRO A 471 -21.81 25.55 19.55
N GLU A 472 -22.83 26.36 19.24
CA GLU A 472 -24.09 26.46 19.99
C GLU A 472 -25.25 26.84 19.04
N MET A 473 -26.42 26.22 19.25
CA MET A 473 -27.66 26.57 18.53
C MET A 473 -28.90 26.27 19.38
N THR A 474 -29.88 27.17 19.34
CA THR A 474 -31.18 26.97 20.01
C THR A 474 -32.25 26.76 18.96
N ILE A 475 -33.10 25.73 19.14
CA ILE A 475 -34.19 25.41 18.22
C ILE A 475 -35.52 25.55 18.96
N PRO A 476 -36.41 26.47 18.56
CA PRO A 476 -37.70 26.68 19.22
C PRO A 476 -38.74 25.64 18.78
N GLY A 477 -39.79 25.51 19.59
CA GLY A 477 -41.00 24.80 19.21
C GLY A 477 -41.79 25.47 18.10
N ARG A 478 -42.59 24.66 17.41
CA ARG A 478 -43.46 25.07 16.31
C ARG A 478 -44.66 25.86 16.85
N SER A 479 -45.06 26.93 16.15
CA SER A 479 -46.31 27.63 16.45
C SER A 479 -47.54 26.88 15.94
N ASP A 480 -48.67 26.99 16.64
CA ASP A 480 -49.98 26.38 16.32
C ASP A 480 -50.47 26.62 14.88
N SER A 481 -49.87 27.58 14.16
CA SER A 481 -50.09 27.83 12.73
C SER A 481 -49.51 26.75 11.80
N GLY A 482 -48.79 25.76 12.32
CA GLY A 482 -48.19 24.69 11.54
C GLY A 482 -46.99 25.14 10.69
N ASP A 483 -46.43 26.32 10.94
CA ASP A 483 -45.30 26.83 10.15
C ASP A 483 -43.99 26.34 10.77
N LEU A 484 -43.20 25.57 10.01
CA LEU A 484 -41.85 25.17 10.41
C LEU A 484 -40.96 26.42 10.41
N ARG A 485 -40.49 26.83 11.58
CA ARG A 485 -39.58 27.98 11.70
C ARG A 485 -38.13 27.51 11.58
N TRP A 486 -37.59 27.56 10.37
CA TRP A 486 -36.17 27.33 10.12
C TRP A 486 -35.34 28.44 10.77
N GLN A 487 -34.50 28.09 11.75
CA GLN A 487 -33.71 29.09 12.50
C GLN A 487 -32.28 29.29 11.98
N SER A 488 -31.78 28.43 11.08
CA SER A 488 -30.47 28.60 10.49
C SER A 488 -30.53 28.48 8.96
N TYR A 489 -30.12 29.55 8.28
CA TYR A 489 -29.73 29.52 6.87
C TYR A 489 -28.22 29.45 6.83
N LEU A 490 -27.64 28.25 6.74
CA LEU A 490 -26.24 28.15 6.37
C LEU A 490 -26.18 28.12 4.83
N ARG A 491 -25.69 29.21 4.23
CA ARG A 491 -25.14 29.15 2.88
C ARG A 491 -23.75 28.56 3.02
N VAL A 492 -23.66 27.25 2.88
CA VAL A 492 -22.36 26.61 2.75
C VAL A 492 -22.00 26.75 1.28
N GLY A 493 -21.17 27.73 0.94
CA GLY A 493 -20.47 27.63 -0.35
C GLY A 493 -19.83 26.26 -0.35
N GLY A 494 -20.23 25.39 -1.29
CA GLY A 494 -19.46 24.17 -1.48
C GLY A 494 -18.05 24.64 -1.80
N PHE A 495 -17.09 24.10 -1.09
CA PHE A 495 -15.73 24.21 -1.57
C PHE A 495 -15.76 23.62 -2.98
N GLN A 496 -15.12 24.28 -3.94
CA GLN A 496 -14.97 23.74 -5.29
C GLN A 496 -14.06 22.51 -5.18
N THR A 497 -14.63 21.38 -4.74
CA THR A 497 -13.96 20.09 -4.64
C THR A 497 -14.57 19.08 -5.59
N ARG A 498 -13.75 18.13 -5.98
CA ARG A 498 -14.07 17.08 -6.93
C ARG A 498 -14.36 15.80 -6.13
N GLY A 499 -15.59 15.31 -6.12
CA GLY A 499 -15.99 14.16 -5.31
C GLY A 499 -17.49 13.88 -5.40
N ASP A 500 -17.87 12.65 -5.10
CA ASP A 500 -19.26 12.21 -5.09
C ASP A 500 -19.79 12.16 -3.64
N VAL A 501 -20.74 13.04 -3.28
CA VAL A 501 -21.36 13.02 -1.94
C VAL A 501 -22.26 11.79 -1.83
N VAL A 502 -21.87 10.84 -1.00
CA VAL A 502 -22.57 9.56 -0.79
C VAL A 502 -23.35 9.48 0.51
N GLY A 503 -23.07 10.37 1.46
CA GLY A 503 -23.73 10.33 2.76
C GLY A 503 -23.62 11.59 3.57
N ILE A 504 -24.32 11.59 4.71
CA ILE A 504 -24.23 12.65 5.71
C ILE A 504 -24.25 12.07 7.12
N SER A 505 -23.50 12.65 8.04
CA SER A 505 -23.64 12.40 9.48
C SER A 505 -23.94 13.67 10.25
N PHE A 506 -24.52 13.46 11.42
CA PHE A 506 -24.80 14.48 12.41
C PHE A 506 -24.33 13.96 13.76
N GLU A 507 -23.65 14.80 14.53
CA GLU A 507 -23.41 14.61 15.96
C GLU A 507 -23.64 15.92 16.71
N GLY A 508 -23.99 15.84 17.99
CA GLY A 508 -24.19 17.03 18.82
C GLY A 508 -24.65 16.70 20.22
N THR A 509 -24.52 17.65 21.14
CA THR A 509 -25.00 17.51 22.53
C THR A 509 -26.20 18.40 22.73
N VAL A 510 -27.32 17.86 23.21
CA VAL A 510 -28.57 18.60 23.45
C VAL A 510 -28.94 18.66 24.92
N ASP A 511 -29.48 19.81 25.31
CA ASP A 511 -30.21 20.09 26.56
C ASP A 511 -31.69 20.38 26.19
N LEU A 512 -32.61 19.54 26.68
CA LEU A 512 -34.01 19.48 26.27
C LEU A 512 -34.94 20.05 27.34
N ASP A 513 -35.87 20.91 26.92
CA ASP A 513 -37.01 21.27 27.77
C ASP A 513 -37.97 20.08 28.00
N ALA A 514 -38.70 20.14 29.12
CA ALA A 514 -39.60 19.08 29.53
C ALA A 514 -40.72 18.84 28.50
N GLY A 515 -40.77 17.63 27.92
CA GLY A 515 -41.76 17.24 26.91
C GLY A 515 -41.22 17.23 25.48
N VAL A 516 -40.00 17.72 25.26
CA VAL A 516 -39.33 17.74 23.95
C VAL A 516 -38.49 16.47 23.76
N LEU A 517 -38.49 15.92 22.55
CA LEU A 517 -37.65 14.79 22.17
C LEU A 517 -36.49 15.29 21.30
N ALA A 518 -35.29 14.75 21.50
CA ALA A 518 -34.16 15.01 20.59
C ALA A 518 -34.53 14.65 19.15
N SER A 519 -35.34 13.60 18.97
CA SER A 519 -35.86 13.17 17.66
C SER A 519 -36.82 14.13 16.98
N ASP A 520 -37.30 15.16 17.67
CA ASP A 520 -38.11 16.23 17.05
C ASP A 520 -37.25 17.17 16.18
N LEU A 521 -35.93 16.97 16.13
CA LEU A 521 -35.08 17.66 15.18
C LEU A 521 -35.45 17.27 13.74
N TYR A 522 -35.42 18.22 12.82
CA TYR A 522 -35.50 18.01 11.38
C TYR A 522 -34.31 18.66 10.72
N MET A 523 -33.71 17.95 9.76
CA MET A 523 -32.65 18.47 8.91
C MET A 523 -33.04 18.39 7.45
N VAL A 524 -32.81 19.47 6.71
CA VAL A 524 -32.93 19.50 5.26
C VAL A 524 -31.57 19.80 4.67
N VAL A 525 -31.18 19.01 3.68
CA VAL A 525 -29.94 19.19 2.91
C VAL A 525 -30.34 19.40 1.45
N ALA A 526 -30.03 20.56 0.88
CA ALA A 526 -30.24 20.82 -0.54
C ALA A 526 -28.92 20.76 -1.30
N ARG A 527 -28.95 20.03 -2.41
CA ARG A 527 -27.92 20.00 -3.46
C ARG A 527 -27.83 21.34 -4.19
N PRO A 528 -26.69 21.61 -4.86
CA PRO A 528 -26.52 22.78 -5.75
C PRO A 528 -27.55 22.83 -6.89
N ASP A 529 -27.98 21.66 -7.39
CA ASP A 529 -29.00 21.51 -8.44
C ASP A 529 -30.44 21.77 -7.96
N GLY A 530 -30.64 21.89 -6.64
CA GLY A 530 -31.92 22.16 -6.00
C GLY A 530 -32.67 20.94 -5.45
N GLU A 531 -32.17 19.72 -5.62
CA GLU A 531 -32.73 18.52 -4.99
C GLU A 531 -32.59 18.59 -3.45
N GLN A 532 -33.57 18.07 -2.71
CA GLN A 532 -33.62 18.19 -1.24
C GLN A 532 -33.82 16.85 -0.54
N TYR A 533 -33.06 16.65 0.54
CA TYR A 533 -33.11 15.47 1.39
C TYR A 533 -33.57 15.85 2.80
N TRP A 534 -34.52 15.09 3.33
CA TRP A 534 -35.21 15.38 4.59
C TRP A 534 -34.93 14.28 5.62
N TYR A 535 -34.29 14.67 6.71
CA TYR A 535 -33.95 13.82 7.87
C TYR A 535 -34.79 14.21 9.08
N GLY A 536 -35.16 13.22 9.88
CA GLY A 536 -36.17 13.30 10.93
C GLY A 536 -37.61 13.08 10.44
N THR A 537 -37.90 13.22 9.14
CA THR A 537 -39.22 12.89 8.55
C THR A 537 -39.19 11.60 7.73
N SER A 538 -38.67 11.66 6.50
CA SER A 538 -38.56 10.52 5.60
C SER A 538 -37.41 9.56 5.94
N ARG A 539 -36.40 10.08 6.64
CA ARG A 539 -35.24 9.34 7.12
C ARG A 539 -35.16 9.54 8.64
N PRO A 540 -35.72 8.62 9.45
CA PRO A 540 -35.75 8.76 10.91
C PRO A 540 -34.34 8.83 11.49
N TRP A 541 -34.19 9.47 12.65
CA TRP A 541 -32.91 9.51 13.34
C TRP A 541 -32.62 8.19 14.03
N SER A 542 -31.35 7.89 14.30
CA SER A 542 -30.97 6.75 15.14
C SER A 542 -31.48 6.85 16.59
N PHE A 543 -31.85 8.07 17.03
CA PHE A 543 -32.29 8.42 18.38
C PHE A 543 -33.79 8.75 18.48
N ASP A 544 -34.61 8.16 17.62
CA ASP A 544 -36.08 8.32 17.63
C ASP A 544 -36.70 8.03 19.01
N GLY A 545 -37.45 8.99 19.55
CA GLY A 545 -38.13 8.87 20.85
C GLY A 545 -37.29 9.19 22.08
N ALA A 546 -36.03 9.62 21.90
CA ALA A 546 -35.15 10.00 23.01
C ALA A 546 -35.57 11.34 23.64
N SER A 547 -35.73 11.35 24.96
CA SER A 547 -36.26 12.49 25.74
C SER A 547 -35.29 12.99 26.82
N ALA A 548 -34.00 12.71 26.68
CA ALA A 548 -33.00 12.98 27.71
C ALA A 548 -31.88 13.86 27.17
N ASP A 549 -31.31 14.70 28.02
CA ASP A 549 -30.11 15.47 27.70
C ASP A 549 -28.95 14.52 27.41
N GLY A 550 -28.06 14.90 26.49
CA GLY A 550 -26.89 14.10 26.17
C GLY A 550 -26.38 14.29 24.76
N HIS A 551 -25.37 13.48 24.43
CA HIS A 551 -24.75 13.43 23.11
C HIS A 551 -25.51 12.47 22.21
N TYR A 552 -25.82 12.91 20.99
CA TYR A 552 -26.52 12.16 19.97
C TYR A 552 -25.73 12.20 18.68
N ALA A 553 -25.60 11.05 18.03
CA ALA A 553 -24.92 10.90 16.75
C ALA A 553 -25.68 9.94 15.83
N THR A 554 -25.64 10.21 14.54
CA THR A 554 -26.35 9.46 13.49
C THR A 554 -25.64 9.65 12.16
N ALA A 555 -25.60 8.60 11.35
CA ALA A 555 -24.99 8.63 10.03
C ALA A 555 -25.91 7.98 9.00
N PHE A 556 -25.95 8.57 7.81
CA PHE A 556 -26.75 8.16 6.66
C PHE A 556 -25.83 8.03 5.45
N VAL A 557 -24.99 7.00 5.47
CA VAL A 557 -24.07 6.63 4.37
C VAL A 557 -24.84 5.79 3.33
N ASP A 558 -24.50 5.93 2.05
CA ASP A 558 -25.12 5.23 0.90
C ASP A 558 -26.65 5.38 0.78
N SER A 559 -27.18 6.41 1.43
CA SER A 559 -28.63 6.61 1.57
C SER A 559 -29.06 8.03 1.25
N MET A 560 -28.12 8.91 0.87
CA MET A 560 -28.44 10.25 0.39
C MET A 560 -29.18 10.21 -0.94
N ALA A 561 -28.76 9.37 -1.89
CA ALA A 561 -29.31 9.34 -3.25
C ALA A 561 -29.35 7.93 -3.86
N SER A 562 -30.09 7.76 -4.96
CA SER A 562 -30.00 6.56 -5.82
C SER A 562 -28.81 6.61 -6.79
N GLU A 563 -28.22 7.79 -6.98
CA GLU A 563 -27.05 8.08 -7.82
C GLU A 563 -26.18 9.13 -7.10
N PRO A 564 -24.83 9.01 -7.10
CA PRO A 564 -23.92 9.97 -6.47
C PRO A 564 -24.11 11.42 -6.97
N ALA A 565 -23.78 12.44 -6.16
CA ALA A 565 -23.73 13.84 -6.62
C ALA A 565 -22.32 14.37 -6.67
N GLU A 566 -22.00 14.99 -7.80
CA GLU A 566 -20.86 15.89 -7.92
C GLU A 566 -20.97 17.03 -6.88
N ASP A 567 -19.89 17.24 -6.13
CA ASP A 567 -19.75 18.35 -5.20
C ASP A 567 -19.43 19.69 -5.90
N GLU A 568 -20.23 20.05 -6.91
CA GLU A 568 -20.05 21.30 -7.64
C GLU A 568 -21.13 22.33 -7.26
N GLY A 569 -20.80 23.24 -6.32
CA GLY A 569 -21.60 24.44 -6.02
C GLY A 569 -22.12 24.56 -4.59
N LEU A 570 -23.12 25.42 -4.37
CA LEU A 570 -23.52 25.84 -3.02
C LEU A 570 -24.56 24.90 -2.39
N TRP A 571 -24.12 24.04 -1.46
CA TRP A 571 -24.99 23.23 -0.61
C TRP A 571 -25.67 24.07 0.46
N ARG A 572 -26.87 23.65 0.88
CA ARG A 572 -27.62 24.36 1.93
C ARG A 572 -28.15 23.38 2.93
N ILE A 573 -27.91 23.68 4.20
CA ILE A 573 -28.37 22.86 5.32
C ILE A 573 -29.27 23.73 6.19
N TRP A 574 -30.43 23.17 6.56
CA TRP A 574 -31.38 23.80 7.48
C TRP A 574 -31.75 22.83 8.59
N LEU A 575 -31.83 23.35 9.81
CA LEU A 575 -32.27 22.61 10.99
C LEU A 575 -33.53 23.26 11.57
N SER A 576 -34.49 22.46 12.03
CA SER A 576 -35.74 22.93 12.64
C SER A 576 -36.25 21.95 13.68
N GLY A 577 -37.05 22.44 14.62
CA GLY A 577 -37.78 21.60 15.58
C GLY A 577 -39.15 21.20 15.03
N GLY A 578 -39.60 20.01 15.40
CA GLY A 578 -40.86 19.40 15.04
C GLY A 578 -41.89 19.33 16.15
N HIS A 579 -41.50 19.71 17.37
CA HIS A 579 -42.36 19.71 18.54
C HIS A 579 -43.36 20.87 18.51
N ASN A 580 -44.60 20.63 18.96
CA ASN A 580 -45.71 21.61 18.92
C ASN A 580 -45.81 22.47 20.20
N GLU A 581 -44.76 22.52 21.01
CA GLU A 581 -44.76 23.27 22.27
C GLU A 581 -44.11 24.64 22.08
N THR A 582 -44.94 25.67 21.86
CA THR A 582 -44.54 27.03 21.46
C THR A 582 -43.54 27.74 22.38
N GLU A 583 -43.41 27.31 23.65
CA GLU A 583 -42.49 27.88 24.63
C GLU A 583 -41.26 27.01 24.91
N ALA A 584 -41.21 25.77 24.41
CA ALA A 584 -40.12 24.82 24.68
C ALA A 584 -39.02 24.90 23.61
N VAL A 585 -37.76 24.76 24.02
CA VAL A 585 -36.59 24.82 23.14
C VAL A 585 -35.69 23.59 23.28
N MET A 586 -34.91 23.32 22.22
CA MET A 586 -33.76 22.40 22.26
C MET A 586 -32.48 23.23 22.15
N ASN A 587 -31.60 23.15 23.13
CA ASN A 587 -30.30 23.81 23.08
C ASN A 587 -29.23 22.79 22.70
N TRP A 588 -28.73 22.87 21.48
CA TRP A 588 -27.65 22.03 21.00
C TRP A 588 -26.30 22.75 21.12
N SER A 589 -25.25 21.98 21.39
CA SER A 589 -23.86 22.42 21.47
C SER A 589 -22.95 21.38 20.82
N ASN A 590 -21.78 21.83 20.36
CA ASN A 590 -20.80 20.97 19.67
C ASN A 590 -21.42 20.16 18.53
N VAL A 591 -22.33 20.78 17.76
CA VAL A 591 -22.96 20.09 16.65
C VAL A 591 -21.96 20.01 15.52
N ALA A 592 -21.78 18.81 14.96
CA ALA A 592 -21.05 18.62 13.72
C ALA A 592 -21.98 17.96 12.71
N VAL A 593 -22.01 18.50 11.49
CA VAL A 593 -22.69 17.87 10.36
C VAL A 593 -21.63 17.57 9.31
N THR A 594 -21.49 16.32 8.89
CA THR A 594 -20.43 15.92 7.98
C THR A 594 -20.99 15.38 6.67
N LEU A 595 -20.60 15.95 5.53
CA LEU A 595 -20.85 15.35 4.22
C LEU A 595 -19.76 14.30 3.94
N HIS A 596 -20.17 13.06 3.70
CA HIS A 596 -19.29 11.95 3.37
C HIS A 596 -19.18 11.81 1.85
N LYS A 597 -17.95 11.72 1.34
CA LYS A 597 -17.66 11.62 -0.09
C LYS A 597 -16.96 10.31 -0.41
N THR A 598 -17.25 9.73 -1.56
CA THR A 598 -16.38 8.73 -2.16
C THR A 598 -15.24 9.40 -2.92
N PRO A 599 -14.03 8.82 -2.92
CA PRO A 599 -12.97 9.26 -3.82
C PRO A 599 -13.51 9.26 -5.27
N LEU A 600 -13.20 10.30 -6.04
CA LEU A 600 -13.50 10.25 -7.47
C LEU A 600 -12.79 9.05 -8.13
N PRO A 601 -13.36 8.50 -9.22
CA PRO A 601 -12.58 7.65 -10.12
C PRO A 601 -11.32 8.40 -10.58
N PRO A 602 -10.19 7.70 -10.81
CA PRO A 602 -8.95 8.34 -11.25
C PRO A 602 -9.20 9.17 -12.53
N GLY A 603 -8.97 10.48 -12.44
CA GLY A 603 -9.24 11.44 -13.51
C GLY A 603 -8.22 12.57 -13.50
N CYS A 604 -7.59 12.82 -14.64
CA CYS A 604 -6.49 13.76 -14.81
C CYS A 604 -6.95 15.22 -14.78
N ASP A 605 -6.19 16.08 -14.09
CA ASP A 605 -6.32 17.52 -14.27
C ASP A 605 -5.48 17.98 -15.46
N THR A 606 -6.06 18.80 -16.32
CA THR A 606 -5.28 19.49 -17.35
C THR A 606 -4.49 20.60 -16.66
N PRO A 607 -3.16 20.73 -16.83
CA PRO A 607 -2.36 21.78 -16.21
C PRO A 607 -2.95 23.18 -16.43
N SER A 608 -3.44 23.46 -17.64
CA SER A 608 -4.10 24.73 -17.98
C SER A 608 -5.47 24.95 -17.31
N SER A 609 -6.07 23.89 -16.76
CA SER A 609 -7.32 23.96 -15.97
C SER A 609 -7.08 24.18 -14.48
N VAL A 610 -5.84 24.03 -14.00
CA VAL A 610 -5.48 24.28 -12.59
C VAL A 610 -5.08 25.74 -12.44
N GLY A 611 -5.94 26.55 -11.82
CA GLY A 611 -5.81 28.01 -11.77
C GLY A 611 -4.51 28.57 -11.20
N TRP A 612 -3.81 27.79 -10.37
CA TRP A 612 -2.56 28.17 -9.70
C TRP A 612 -1.30 27.51 -10.29
N ILE A 613 -1.43 26.59 -11.26
CA ILE A 613 -0.28 26.07 -12.02
C ILE A 613 -0.06 26.98 -13.23
N SER A 614 1.04 27.74 -13.22
CA SER A 614 1.31 28.76 -14.25
C SER A 614 2.07 28.20 -15.46
N SER A 615 2.85 27.13 -15.29
CA SER A 615 3.58 26.48 -16.40
C SER A 615 4.10 25.09 -16.04
N ILE A 616 4.36 24.25 -17.06
CA ILE A 616 5.11 23.00 -16.94
C ILE A 616 6.17 22.97 -18.05
N SER A 617 7.43 22.75 -17.70
CA SER A 617 8.53 22.74 -18.67
C SER A 617 9.67 21.79 -18.30
N PRO A 618 10.08 20.87 -19.20
CA PRO A 618 9.41 20.50 -20.45
C PRO A 618 8.16 19.63 -20.21
N GLY A 619 7.01 20.01 -20.77
CA GLY A 619 5.76 19.24 -20.67
C GLY A 619 5.69 17.99 -21.57
N SER A 620 6.67 17.81 -22.46
CA SER A 620 6.87 16.58 -23.24
C SER A 620 8.34 16.42 -23.59
N GLY A 621 8.76 15.20 -23.90
CA GLY A 621 10.15 14.93 -24.24
C GLY A 621 10.38 13.46 -24.57
N ASN A 622 11.65 13.10 -24.78
CA ASN A 622 12.08 11.73 -25.00
C ASN A 622 13.08 11.36 -23.91
N LEU A 623 12.95 10.16 -23.36
CA LEU A 623 13.82 9.62 -22.34
C LEU A 623 14.44 8.33 -22.84
N SER A 624 15.76 8.33 -22.99
CA SER A 624 16.52 7.11 -23.27
C SER A 624 16.48 6.16 -22.08
N THR A 625 16.90 4.92 -22.28
CA THR A 625 17.14 3.93 -21.22
C THR A 625 18.01 4.53 -20.12
N SER A 626 17.65 4.35 -18.85
CA SER A 626 18.37 4.92 -17.70
C SER A 626 18.49 6.46 -17.71
N GLY A 627 17.72 7.14 -18.57
CA GLY A 627 17.72 8.59 -18.69
C GLY A 627 16.89 9.26 -17.59
N SER A 628 17.20 10.52 -17.31
CA SER A 628 16.42 11.36 -16.39
C SER A 628 16.17 12.73 -16.99
N GLN A 629 15.02 13.33 -16.69
CA GLN A 629 14.63 14.66 -17.13
C GLN A 629 14.01 15.44 -15.98
N ASN A 630 14.59 16.59 -15.65
CA ASN A 630 13.99 17.52 -14.70
C ASN A 630 12.84 18.27 -15.38
N ILE A 631 11.71 18.30 -14.70
CA ILE A 631 10.48 18.97 -15.10
C ILE A 631 10.18 20.03 -14.06
N THR A 632 10.04 21.28 -14.52
CA THR A 632 9.76 22.45 -13.70
C THR A 632 8.28 22.77 -13.76
N ILE A 633 7.65 22.89 -12.60
CA ILE A 633 6.29 23.40 -12.45
C ILE A 633 6.38 24.85 -11.97
N GLY A 634 5.80 25.78 -12.71
CA GLY A 634 5.55 27.14 -12.23
C GLY A 634 4.23 27.21 -11.49
N PHE A 635 4.18 27.98 -10.41
CA PHE A 635 2.95 28.26 -9.66
C PHE A 635 2.72 29.76 -9.50
N ASP A 636 1.46 30.16 -9.30
CA ASP A 636 1.03 31.53 -8.98
C ASP A 636 -0.12 31.47 -7.95
N SER A 637 0.16 31.92 -6.73
CA SER A 637 -0.82 31.97 -5.63
C SER A 637 -1.60 33.29 -5.58
N THR A 638 -1.55 34.11 -6.64
CA THR A 638 -2.33 35.35 -6.73
C THR A 638 -3.83 35.09 -6.69
N GLY A 639 -4.48 35.58 -5.64
CA GLY A 639 -5.94 35.45 -5.45
C GLY A 639 -6.34 34.25 -4.59
N LEU A 640 -5.39 33.41 -4.19
CA LEU A 640 -5.62 32.29 -3.27
C LEU A 640 -5.81 32.79 -1.82
N SER A 641 -6.60 32.06 -1.04
CA SER A 641 -6.86 32.36 0.37
C SER A 641 -5.65 32.03 1.24
N ASP A 642 -5.51 32.69 2.39
CA ASP A 642 -4.45 32.38 3.36
C ASP A 642 -4.78 31.12 4.18
N ASP A 643 -3.76 30.45 4.71
CA ASP A 643 -3.84 29.21 5.49
C ASP A 643 -4.72 28.11 4.82
N SER A 644 -4.50 27.88 3.52
CA SER A 644 -5.35 27.02 2.69
C SER A 644 -4.54 25.99 1.89
N ILE A 645 -5.14 24.81 1.66
CA ILE A 645 -4.54 23.72 0.89
C ILE A 645 -5.24 23.60 -0.46
N TYR A 646 -4.44 23.57 -1.53
CA TYR A 646 -4.86 23.36 -2.91
C TYR A 646 -4.19 22.08 -3.41
N GLN A 647 -4.90 21.23 -4.16
CA GLN A 647 -4.26 20.06 -4.77
C GLN A 647 -4.71 19.90 -6.23
N ALA A 648 -3.87 19.23 -7.01
CA ALA A 648 -4.09 18.88 -8.41
C ALA A 648 -3.38 17.56 -8.71
N THR A 649 -3.86 16.81 -9.71
CA THR A 649 -3.20 15.57 -10.16
C THR A 649 -2.74 15.71 -11.61
N LEU A 650 -1.43 15.75 -11.82
CA LEU A 650 -0.84 15.76 -13.16
C LEU A 650 -0.73 14.33 -13.69
N CYS A 651 -1.03 14.13 -14.96
CA CYS A 651 -0.93 12.83 -15.62
C CYS A 651 0.21 12.80 -16.63
N LEU A 652 1.16 11.89 -16.39
CA LEU A 652 2.23 11.56 -17.32
C LEU A 652 1.84 10.31 -18.10
N THR A 653 1.74 10.49 -19.42
CA THR A 653 1.57 9.39 -20.37
C THR A 653 2.87 9.19 -21.12
N ILE A 654 3.15 7.94 -21.50
CA ILE A 654 4.24 7.62 -22.40
C ILE A 654 3.72 6.98 -23.68
N ASP A 655 4.54 6.97 -24.72
CA ASP A 655 4.23 6.38 -26.03
C ASP A 655 4.30 4.85 -26.08
N ASP A 656 4.36 4.21 -24.91
CA ASP A 656 4.25 2.76 -24.75
C ASP A 656 2.90 2.38 -24.12
N PRO A 657 2.00 1.72 -24.88
CA PRO A 657 0.68 1.36 -24.39
C PRO A 657 0.69 0.27 -23.30
N ARG A 658 1.84 -0.37 -23.05
CA ARG A 658 2.02 -1.37 -21.98
C ARG A 658 2.18 -0.73 -20.61
N VAL A 659 2.59 0.54 -20.58
CA VAL A 659 2.83 1.29 -19.35
C VAL A 659 1.60 2.12 -19.02
N ALA A 660 1.06 1.91 -17.81
CA ALA A 660 -0.04 2.70 -17.31
C ALA A 660 0.37 4.18 -17.16
N MET A 661 -0.62 5.05 -17.30
CA MET A 661 -0.46 6.47 -16.98
C MET A 661 0.02 6.66 -15.54
N ILE A 662 0.97 7.56 -15.33
CA ILE A 662 1.50 7.90 -14.01
C ILE A 662 0.80 9.16 -13.51
N GLU A 663 0.23 9.04 -12.32
CA GLU A 663 -0.38 10.15 -11.59
C GLU A 663 0.66 10.81 -10.68
N ILE A 664 0.73 12.14 -10.71
CA ILE A 664 1.68 12.95 -9.93
C ILE A 664 0.85 13.97 -9.15
N PRO A 665 0.57 13.72 -7.86
CA PRO A 665 -0.12 14.68 -7.00
C PRO A 665 0.73 15.93 -6.77
N VAL A 666 0.10 17.10 -6.87
CA VAL A 666 0.71 18.42 -6.59
C VAL A 666 -0.14 19.11 -5.53
N ILE A 667 0.47 19.46 -4.41
CA ILE A 667 -0.16 20.10 -3.27
C ILE A 667 0.49 21.48 -3.08
N LEU A 668 -0.33 22.52 -3.02
CA LEU A 668 0.07 23.90 -2.71
C LEU A 668 -0.59 24.35 -1.41
N HIS A 669 0.23 24.74 -0.43
CA HIS A 669 -0.21 25.31 0.84
C HIS A 669 0.09 26.81 0.82
N THR A 670 -0.94 27.62 1.03
CA THR A 670 -0.81 29.06 1.27
C THR A 670 -0.79 29.32 2.78
N GLY A 671 0.23 29.99 3.33
CA GLY A 671 0.31 30.30 4.77
C GLY A 671 1.61 31.00 5.16
N GLU A 672 1.76 31.42 6.42
CA GLU A 672 3.03 31.97 6.92
C GLU A 672 4.14 30.92 6.80
N THR A 673 5.09 31.16 5.89
CA THR A 673 6.32 30.36 5.83
C THR A 673 7.11 30.61 7.11
N ASN A 674 7.12 29.64 8.04
CA ASN A 674 7.72 29.82 9.36
C ASN A 674 9.22 30.18 9.21
N PRO A 675 9.69 31.38 9.60
CA PRO A 675 11.01 31.88 9.21
C PRO A 675 12.18 31.28 10.01
N VAL A 676 11.99 30.15 10.70
CA VAL A 676 12.95 29.64 11.70
C VAL A 676 14.28 29.14 11.12
N PHE A 677 14.40 28.95 9.80
CA PHE A 677 15.61 28.34 9.21
C PHE A 677 16.43 29.19 8.22
N ARG A 678 16.17 30.49 8.03
CA ARG A 678 16.92 31.27 7.02
C ARG A 678 18.06 32.18 7.46
N ASP A 679 18.35 32.37 8.75
CA ASP A 679 19.34 33.38 9.19
C ASP A 679 20.34 32.94 10.28
N ARG A 680 21.05 31.80 10.13
CA ARG A 680 22.20 31.49 11.03
C ARG A 680 23.46 30.90 10.38
N PHE A 681 23.68 31.08 9.08
CA PHE A 681 24.94 30.69 8.45
C PHE A 681 25.60 31.79 7.60
N GLU A 682 25.41 33.06 7.97
CA GLU A 682 26.35 34.13 7.59
C GLU A 682 26.61 35.04 8.80
N GLN A 683 27.90 35.25 9.10
CA GLN A 683 28.50 35.99 10.23
C GLN A 683 28.66 35.21 11.56
N ASP A 684 29.73 34.43 11.69
CA ASP A 684 31.03 34.88 12.23
C ASP A 684 32.13 33.81 12.02
#